data_AF-A0A0U1X8Q8-F1
#
_entry.id   AF-A0A0U1X8Q8-F1
#
_cell.length_a   1.000
_cell.length_b   1.000
_cell.length_c   1.000
_cell.angle_alpha   90.00
_cell.angle_beta   90.00
_cell.angle_gamma   90.00
#
_symmetry.space_group_name_H-M   'P 1'
#
loop_
_entity.id
_entity.type
_entity.pdbx_description
1 polymer ?
#
loop_
_entity_poly.entity_id
_entity_poly.type
_entity_poly.pdbx_seq_one_letter_code
_entity_poly.pdbx_strand_id
1 'polypeptide(L)'
;MPSDDINKSKAEEVASSNKEIILCKDEAVPRGEMGKRQALENDDKTMKTQDNKAHQNNLKQLCRICGVSFKTDCYKRTHPVHGPVDEETLWLLRKREKKATSWPDLISKVFKIDVRGDVDSIHPTRFCHDCWNIIHRKFSNTPYKVCFSRNSTKEWQRHSPNCDVCHTTCQGVKRKSQPPSVQYGKPAKIVAECAQINRNLKNQAQINKNLMKEIIGCKNIHLSTKLLAVNYPIDFIKSISCQICEHILADPVETSCRHLFCRTCILKCFKVMGSYCPSCWYPCFPTDLVTPVKSFLNILDNLGIRCTVKECDEEILHEKYGQHLSSHKEMKDRQLYSHVNKGGRPRQHLLSLTRRAQKHRLRELKRQVKAFAEKEEGGDIKSVCMTLFLLALRAKNEHRQADELEAIMQGRGSGLHPAVCLAIRVNTFLSCSQYHKMYRTVKAVTGRQIFQPLHALRTAEKALLPGYHPFEWKPPLKNVSTNTEVGIIDGLSGLPLSIDDYPVDTITKRFRYDAALVCALKDMEEEILEGMKAKNLDDYLNGPFTVVVKESCDGMGDVSEKHGSGPAVPEKAVRFSFTVMNIDIAHGNESKRIFEEVKPNSELCCKPLCLMLADESDHETLTAILSPLIAEREAMKNSELLLEMGGILRTFKFIFRGTGYDEKLVREVEGLEASGSTYICTLCDATRVEASKNVVFHSITRSHAENLERYEIWRSNPYHESVDKLRDRVKGVSAKPFIETVPSIDALHCDIGNAAEFYRIFQMEICEVYKNPDVSKEERKRWQLALDKHLRKKMNLKPMMRMSGNFARKLMSKETVEAVCELIKCEERHEALKELMDLYLKMKPVWRSSCPAKECPELLCQYSYNSQRFAELLSTKFKYRYEGKITNYFHKTLAHVPEIIERDGSIGAWASEGNESGNKLFRRFRKMNARQSKCY
;
A
#
# COMPACT_ATOMS: atom_id res chain seq x y z
N MET A 1 28.51 9.05 32.31
CA MET A 1 29.88 9.57 32.13
C MET A 1 30.05 10.02 30.69
N PRO A 2 30.92 11.02 30.42
CA PRO A 2 30.86 11.88 29.24
C PRO A 2 31.92 11.43 28.19
N SER A 3 32.20 12.11 27.07
CA SER A 3 31.67 13.33 26.43
C SER A 3 31.87 13.14 24.92
N ASP A 4 30.96 13.51 24.02
CA ASP A 4 30.60 14.87 23.58
C ASP A 4 31.69 15.58 22.75
N ASP A 5 31.22 16.57 21.97
CA ASP A 5 31.95 17.69 21.35
C ASP A 5 32.76 17.55 20.04
N ILE A 6 32.77 18.55 19.12
CA ILE A 6 31.72 19.54 18.71
C ILE A 6 32.16 20.29 17.42
N ASN A 7 31.26 21.04 16.76
CA ASN A 7 31.53 22.10 15.74
C ASN A 7 32.16 21.70 14.38
N LYS A 8 32.17 22.51 13.30
CA LYS A 8 31.17 23.46 12.70
C LYS A 8 31.73 24.01 11.36
N SER A 9 30.86 24.22 10.34
CA SER A 9 31.00 25.23 9.25
C SER A 9 32.25 25.12 8.32
N LYS A 10 32.45 25.81 7.18
CA LYS A 10 31.66 26.59 6.18
C LYS A 10 32.55 26.75 4.90
N ALA A 11 32.01 27.29 3.77
CA ALA A 11 32.75 27.73 2.54
C ALA A 11 33.41 26.58 1.72
N GLU A 12 33.53 26.58 0.37
CA GLU A 12 34.01 27.58 -0.63
C GLU A 12 35.54 27.80 -0.55
N GLU A 13 36.37 27.80 -1.60
CA GLU A 13 36.15 27.69 -3.07
C GLU A 13 37.46 27.26 -3.83
N VAL A 14 37.35 27.01 -5.16
CA VAL A 14 38.36 27.24 -6.25
C VAL A 14 39.82 26.66 -6.24
N ALA A 15 40.09 25.83 -7.26
CA ALA A 15 41.27 25.71 -8.17
C ALA A 15 42.78 25.68 -7.75
N SER A 16 43.40 24.51 -7.99
CA SER A 16 44.56 24.24 -8.91
C SER A 16 46.03 24.72 -8.70
N SER A 17 46.91 23.71 -8.68
CA SER A 17 48.18 23.55 -9.45
C SER A 17 49.55 24.07 -8.96
N ASN A 18 50.59 23.21 -9.16
CA ASN A 18 52.01 23.53 -9.48
C ASN A 18 52.92 24.04 -8.30
N LYS A 19 54.26 23.85 -8.25
CA LYS A 19 55.27 23.18 -9.13
C LYS A 19 56.71 23.11 -8.52
N GLU A 20 57.66 22.43 -9.24
CA GLU A 20 59.11 22.81 -9.48
C GLU A 20 60.21 22.72 -8.37
N ILE A 21 61.56 22.63 -8.56
CA ILE A 21 62.62 22.33 -9.62
C ILE A 21 63.83 21.65 -8.88
N ILE A 22 64.79 20.90 -9.48
CA ILE A 22 66.20 21.29 -9.83
C ILE A 22 66.98 20.15 -10.55
N LEU A 23 67.74 20.60 -11.57
CA LEU A 23 68.77 20.10 -12.51
C LEU A 23 69.91 19.17 -11.95
N CYS A 24 70.83 18.49 -12.69
CA CYS A 24 71.26 18.27 -14.11
C CYS A 24 72.13 16.95 -14.18
N LYS A 25 73.09 16.50 -15.05
CA LYS A 25 73.81 16.67 -16.39
C LYS A 25 74.74 15.37 -16.52
N ASP A 26 75.43 14.82 -17.55
CA ASP A 26 75.64 14.74 -19.04
C ASP A 26 76.22 13.29 -19.32
N GLU A 27 76.83 12.76 -20.42
CA GLU A 27 76.94 13.05 -21.89
C GLU A 27 76.72 11.72 -22.70
N ALA A 28 77.51 11.08 -23.62
CA ALA A 28 78.78 11.27 -24.38
C ALA A 28 78.78 10.44 -25.72
N VAL A 29 79.73 10.66 -26.66
CA VAL A 29 79.83 10.07 -28.05
C VAL A 29 81.35 9.94 -28.47
N PRO A 30 81.90 9.07 -29.39
CA PRO A 30 81.41 8.27 -30.56
C PRO A 30 81.68 6.72 -30.43
N ARG A 31 81.84 5.80 -31.41
CA ARG A 31 81.97 5.69 -32.91
C ARG A 31 81.52 4.24 -33.36
N GLY A 32 81.66 3.61 -34.55
CA GLY A 32 82.20 3.80 -35.94
C GLY A 32 82.30 2.40 -36.65
N GLU A 33 82.48 2.15 -37.96
CA GLU A 33 82.59 3.03 -39.16
C GLU A 33 81.97 2.41 -40.47
N MET A 34 82.57 1.42 -41.19
CA MET A 34 82.10 0.82 -42.50
C MET A 34 82.57 -0.66 -42.71
N GLY A 35 82.28 -1.49 -43.77
CA GLY A 35 81.63 -1.41 -45.12
C GLY A 35 81.03 -2.81 -45.54
N LYS A 36 80.90 -3.36 -46.78
CA LYS A 36 81.23 -3.02 -48.20
C LYS A 36 80.24 -3.74 -49.21
N ARG A 37 80.64 -4.30 -50.39
CA ARG A 37 79.82 -5.01 -51.45
C ARG A 37 80.67 -6.09 -52.19
N GLN A 38 80.22 -7.01 -53.09
CA GLN A 38 79.08 -7.10 -54.03
C GLN A 38 78.87 -8.54 -54.56
N ALA A 39 77.63 -9.07 -54.71
CA ALA A 39 77.34 -10.39 -55.32
C ALA A 39 75.87 -10.58 -55.81
N LEU A 40 75.37 -9.66 -56.63
CA LEU A 40 73.96 -9.69 -57.09
C LEU A 40 73.69 -10.80 -58.11
N GLU A 41 72.84 -11.78 -57.76
CA GLU A 41 71.84 -12.40 -58.65
C GLU A 41 70.93 -13.41 -57.91
N ASN A 42 71.46 -14.11 -56.90
CA ASN A 42 70.62 -14.91 -55.99
C ASN A 42 69.68 -14.02 -55.14
N ASP A 43 70.14 -12.81 -54.79
CA ASP A 43 69.43 -11.89 -53.90
C ASP A 43 68.04 -11.48 -54.39
N ASP A 44 67.81 -11.42 -55.71
CA ASP A 44 66.51 -10.96 -56.23
C ASP A 44 65.37 -11.97 -56.00
N LYS A 45 65.69 -13.24 -55.73
CA LYS A 45 64.70 -14.26 -55.31
C LYS A 45 64.58 -14.39 -53.79
N THR A 46 65.69 -14.25 -53.04
CA THR A 46 65.64 -14.27 -51.56
C THR A 46 65.02 -13.00 -51.00
N MET A 47 65.34 -11.80 -51.52
CA MET A 47 64.67 -10.55 -51.14
C MET A 47 63.18 -10.60 -51.44
N LYS A 48 62.75 -10.93 -52.67
CA LYS A 48 61.31 -11.10 -52.99
C LYS A 48 60.60 -12.08 -52.03
N THR A 49 61.27 -13.15 -51.58
CA THR A 49 60.71 -14.10 -50.61
C THR A 49 60.69 -13.57 -49.17
N GLN A 50 61.68 -12.77 -48.78
CA GLN A 50 61.79 -12.15 -47.47
C GLN A 50 60.84 -10.95 -47.31
N ASP A 51 60.71 -10.12 -48.35
CA ASP A 51 59.78 -9.00 -48.40
C ASP A 51 58.34 -9.50 -48.46
N ASN A 52 58.04 -10.57 -49.20
CA ASN A 52 56.73 -11.23 -49.12
C ASN A 52 56.42 -11.74 -47.70
N LYS A 53 57.41 -12.25 -46.95
CA LYS A 53 57.23 -12.62 -45.52
C LYS A 53 57.05 -11.41 -44.61
N ALA A 54 57.76 -10.30 -44.86
CA ALA A 54 57.59 -9.05 -44.13
C ALA A 54 56.18 -8.46 -44.38
N HIS A 55 55.75 -8.43 -45.64
CA HIS A 55 54.40 -8.06 -46.06
C HIS A 55 53.33 -8.93 -45.38
N GLN A 56 53.46 -10.26 -45.42
CA GLN A 56 52.55 -11.17 -44.71
C GLN A 56 52.51 -10.92 -43.18
N ASN A 57 53.64 -10.58 -42.57
CA ASN A 57 53.67 -10.26 -41.14
C ASN A 57 53.07 -8.88 -40.83
N ASN A 58 53.14 -7.90 -41.75
CA ASN A 58 52.42 -6.65 -41.65
C ASN A 58 50.90 -6.84 -41.89
N LEU A 59 50.48 -7.66 -42.86
CA LEU A 59 49.08 -8.02 -43.08
C LEU A 59 48.42 -8.59 -41.81
N LYS A 60 49.11 -9.50 -41.09
CA LYS A 60 48.64 -10.05 -39.80
C LYS A 60 48.44 -8.99 -38.70
N GLN A 61 49.00 -7.80 -38.86
CA GLN A 61 48.86 -6.67 -37.92
C GLN A 61 47.75 -5.68 -38.34
N LEU A 62 47.02 -5.94 -39.43
CA LEU A 62 45.96 -5.10 -39.96
C LEU A 62 44.59 -5.79 -39.90
N CYS A 63 43.52 -5.00 -39.79
CA CYS A 63 42.14 -5.49 -39.89
C CYS A 63 41.71 -5.73 -41.35
N ARG A 64 41.25 -6.94 -41.68
CA ARG A 64 40.73 -7.32 -43.02
C ARG A 64 39.66 -6.37 -43.60
N ILE A 65 38.83 -5.81 -42.73
CA ILE A 65 37.63 -5.03 -43.10
C ILE A 65 37.95 -3.54 -43.23
N CYS A 66 38.53 -2.92 -42.19
CA CYS A 66 38.78 -1.47 -42.15
C CYS A 66 40.25 -1.05 -42.35
N GLY A 67 41.18 -2.00 -42.47
CA GLY A 67 42.59 -1.71 -42.76
C GLY A 67 43.41 -1.08 -41.63
N VAL A 68 42.82 -0.85 -40.46
CA VAL A 68 43.48 -0.26 -39.27
C VAL A 68 44.45 -1.25 -38.63
N SER A 69 45.56 -0.74 -38.09
CA SER A 69 46.60 -1.52 -37.40
C SER A 69 46.22 -1.86 -35.96
N PHE A 70 46.59 -3.06 -35.51
CA PHE A 70 46.42 -3.49 -34.11
C PHE A 70 47.51 -2.94 -33.17
N LYS A 71 48.56 -2.27 -33.68
CA LYS A 71 49.73 -1.84 -32.87
C LYS A 71 49.50 -0.65 -31.94
N THR A 72 48.40 0.10 -32.08
CA THR A 72 48.19 1.38 -31.35
C THR A 72 47.33 1.27 -30.09
N ASP A 73 46.71 0.13 -29.78
CA ASP A 73 45.85 -0.08 -28.61
C ASP A 73 46.07 -1.50 -28.04
N CYS A 74 46.66 -1.61 -26.84
CA CYS A 74 46.97 -2.92 -26.23
C CYS A 74 45.76 -3.68 -25.63
N TYR A 75 44.56 -3.09 -25.63
CA TYR A 75 43.35 -3.65 -25.00
C TYR A 75 42.25 -4.13 -25.98
N LYS A 76 42.45 -4.02 -27.30
CA LYS A 76 41.43 -4.43 -28.29
C LYS A 76 41.53 -5.91 -28.67
N ARG A 77 40.45 -6.68 -28.44
CA ARG A 77 40.31 -8.06 -28.90
C ARG A 77 40.36 -8.14 -30.44
N THR A 78 40.80 -9.28 -30.99
CA THR A 78 40.83 -9.53 -32.45
C THR A 78 40.15 -10.84 -32.80
N HIS A 79 39.36 -10.84 -33.86
CA HIS A 79 38.48 -11.95 -34.24
C HIS A 79 38.95 -12.62 -35.54
N PRO A 80 38.81 -13.94 -35.71
CA PRO A 80 39.21 -14.65 -36.93
C PRO A 80 38.19 -14.41 -38.07
N VAL A 81 38.67 -14.28 -39.31
CA VAL A 81 37.79 -14.09 -40.48
C VAL A 81 37.03 -15.38 -40.86
N HIS A 82 37.59 -16.55 -40.54
CA HIS A 82 37.02 -17.87 -40.85
C HIS A 82 36.69 -18.66 -39.57
N GLY A 83 35.84 -19.68 -39.73
CA GLY A 83 35.36 -20.55 -38.64
C GLY A 83 34.00 -20.14 -38.07
N PRO A 84 33.54 -20.83 -37.00
CA PRO A 84 32.27 -20.54 -36.34
C PRO A 84 32.28 -19.21 -35.58
N VAL A 85 31.09 -18.63 -35.40
CA VAL A 85 30.92 -17.42 -34.57
C VAL A 85 31.23 -17.69 -33.09
N ASP A 86 31.68 -16.66 -32.37
CA ASP A 86 31.87 -16.72 -30.91
C ASP A 86 30.53 -16.86 -30.16
N GLU A 87 30.56 -17.44 -28.95
CA GLU A 87 29.33 -17.81 -28.21
C GLU A 87 28.39 -16.63 -27.93
N GLU A 88 28.96 -15.44 -27.72
CA GLU A 88 28.23 -14.19 -27.47
C GLU A 88 27.40 -13.77 -28.70
N THR A 89 28.03 -13.69 -29.88
CA THR A 89 27.32 -13.38 -31.14
C THR A 89 26.36 -14.53 -31.52
N LEU A 90 26.76 -15.78 -31.29
CA LEU A 90 25.96 -16.97 -31.59
C LEU A 90 24.68 -17.04 -30.71
N TRP A 91 24.73 -16.55 -29.47
CA TRP A 91 23.55 -16.38 -28.61
C TRP A 91 22.58 -15.31 -29.14
N LEU A 92 23.10 -14.19 -29.64
CA LEU A 92 22.27 -13.15 -30.28
C LEU A 92 21.62 -13.64 -31.58
N LEU A 93 22.37 -14.36 -32.43
CA LEU A 93 21.85 -14.88 -33.69
C LEU A 93 20.69 -15.87 -33.46
N ARG A 94 20.82 -16.77 -32.45
CA ARG A 94 19.73 -17.70 -32.04
C ARG A 94 18.39 -17.01 -31.70
N LYS A 95 18.39 -15.69 -31.41
CA LYS A 95 17.19 -14.89 -31.16
C LYS A 95 16.48 -14.36 -32.42
N ARG A 96 17.11 -14.36 -33.61
CA ARG A 96 16.50 -13.85 -34.86
C ARG A 96 16.77 -14.67 -36.13
N GLU A 97 17.98 -15.19 -36.35
CA GLU A 97 18.29 -16.00 -37.54
C GLU A 97 18.85 -17.39 -37.16
N LYS A 98 18.28 -18.45 -37.74
CA LYS A 98 18.74 -19.84 -37.52
C LYS A 98 19.74 -20.36 -38.56
N LYS A 99 20.18 -19.55 -39.54
CA LYS A 99 20.95 -20.00 -40.71
C LYS A 99 22.39 -19.49 -40.81
N ALA A 100 22.79 -18.42 -40.13
CA ALA A 100 24.16 -17.94 -40.13
C ALA A 100 24.92 -18.45 -38.89
N THR A 101 25.94 -19.29 -39.09
CA THR A 101 26.74 -19.89 -38.00
C THR A 101 28.24 -19.75 -38.20
N SER A 102 28.69 -19.03 -39.24
CA SER A 102 30.10 -18.80 -39.55
C SER A 102 30.42 -17.29 -39.64
N TRP A 103 31.69 -16.92 -39.42
CA TRP A 103 32.14 -15.54 -39.63
C TRP A 103 32.03 -15.06 -41.09
N PRO A 104 32.40 -15.85 -42.12
CA PRO A 104 32.27 -15.43 -43.52
C PRO A 104 30.85 -15.02 -43.92
N ASP A 105 29.82 -15.75 -43.46
CA ASP A 105 28.41 -15.43 -43.77
C ASP A 105 27.98 -14.08 -43.19
N LEU A 106 28.46 -13.76 -41.98
CA LEU A 106 28.12 -12.51 -41.28
C LEU A 106 28.89 -11.33 -41.87
N ILE A 107 30.17 -11.50 -42.21
CA ILE A 107 30.99 -10.47 -42.86
C ILE A 107 30.39 -10.12 -44.23
N SER A 108 30.02 -11.12 -45.03
CA SER A 108 29.33 -10.93 -46.31
C SER A 108 27.98 -10.24 -46.15
N LYS A 109 27.12 -10.68 -45.21
CA LYS A 109 25.83 -10.01 -44.93
C LYS A 109 25.96 -8.57 -44.43
N VAL A 110 26.94 -8.27 -43.59
CA VAL A 110 27.06 -6.95 -42.92
C VAL A 110 27.79 -5.93 -43.78
N PHE A 111 28.87 -6.33 -44.44
CA PHE A 111 29.80 -5.45 -45.17
C PHE A 111 29.84 -5.67 -46.69
N LYS A 112 29.15 -6.70 -47.23
CA LYS A 112 29.21 -7.13 -48.65
C LYS A 112 30.62 -7.53 -49.14
N ILE A 113 31.48 -7.97 -48.23
CA ILE A 113 32.80 -8.52 -48.54
C ILE A 113 32.68 -10.06 -48.55
N ASP A 114 32.93 -10.72 -49.68
CA ASP A 114 33.24 -12.15 -49.63
C ASP A 114 34.68 -12.34 -49.18
N VAL A 115 34.87 -13.28 -48.27
CA VAL A 115 36.16 -13.69 -47.69
C VAL A 115 36.43 -15.18 -47.93
N ARG A 116 35.48 -15.93 -48.51
CA ARG A 116 35.61 -17.38 -48.74
C ARG A 116 36.74 -17.74 -49.73
N GLY A 117 37.17 -16.78 -50.54
CA GLY A 117 38.34 -16.88 -51.44
C GLY A 117 39.58 -16.11 -50.97
N ASP A 118 39.65 -15.69 -49.70
CA ASP A 118 40.83 -15.00 -49.17
C ASP A 118 42.08 -15.89 -49.21
N VAL A 119 43.24 -15.26 -49.38
CA VAL A 119 44.55 -15.92 -49.45
C VAL A 119 45.54 -15.21 -48.54
N ASP A 120 46.18 -15.95 -47.63
CA ASP A 120 47.12 -15.48 -46.59
C ASP A 120 48.35 -14.70 -47.10
N SER A 121 48.60 -14.66 -48.41
CA SER A 121 49.66 -13.86 -49.04
C SER A 121 49.20 -12.47 -49.54
N ILE A 122 47.90 -12.17 -49.40
CA ILE A 122 47.25 -10.95 -49.89
C ILE A 122 46.34 -10.33 -48.81
N HIS A 123 45.63 -11.17 -48.06
CA HIS A 123 44.55 -10.75 -47.16
C HIS A 123 44.90 -10.97 -45.68
N PRO A 124 44.56 -10.04 -44.76
CA PRO A 124 44.64 -10.29 -43.33
C PRO A 124 43.64 -11.35 -42.86
N THR A 125 44.06 -12.28 -42.02
CA THR A 125 43.21 -13.39 -41.52
C THR A 125 42.37 -13.03 -40.29
N ARG A 126 42.43 -11.78 -39.80
CA ARG A 126 41.72 -11.28 -38.61
C ARG A 126 41.10 -9.90 -38.81
N PHE A 127 40.10 -9.58 -38.00
CA PHE A 127 39.47 -8.26 -37.94
C PHE A 127 39.38 -7.69 -36.51
N CYS A 128 39.22 -6.37 -36.39
CA CYS A 128 39.25 -5.66 -35.11
C CYS A 128 37.91 -5.74 -34.35
N HIS A 129 37.97 -5.57 -33.03
CA HIS A 129 36.78 -5.49 -32.17
C HIS A 129 35.81 -4.35 -32.58
N ASP A 130 36.28 -3.28 -33.21
CA ASP A 130 35.41 -2.18 -33.65
C ASP A 130 34.50 -2.62 -34.83
N CYS A 131 35.03 -3.44 -35.76
CA CYS A 131 34.24 -4.07 -36.82
C CYS A 131 33.30 -5.16 -36.26
N TRP A 132 33.74 -5.92 -35.26
CA TRP A 132 32.87 -6.86 -34.51
C TRP A 132 31.71 -6.12 -33.84
N ASN A 133 31.97 -4.97 -33.21
CA ASN A 133 30.93 -4.14 -32.59
C ASN A 133 29.93 -3.60 -33.61
N ILE A 134 30.35 -3.31 -34.85
CA ILE A 134 29.43 -2.93 -35.94
C ILE A 134 28.50 -4.10 -36.31
N ILE A 135 29.02 -5.33 -36.42
CA ILE A 135 28.19 -6.54 -36.62
C ILE A 135 27.19 -6.68 -35.45
N HIS A 136 27.69 -6.68 -34.22
CA HIS A 136 26.93 -6.90 -32.99
C HIS A 136 25.83 -5.84 -32.77
N ARG A 137 26.12 -4.57 -33.05
CA ARG A 137 25.15 -3.46 -32.97
C ARG A 137 24.08 -3.53 -34.05
N LYS A 138 24.38 -4.05 -35.25
CA LYS A 138 23.38 -4.22 -36.33
C LYS A 138 22.28 -5.25 -35.99
N PHE A 139 22.50 -6.09 -34.98
CA PHE A 139 21.55 -7.11 -34.52
C PHE A 139 20.95 -6.84 -33.12
N SER A 140 21.19 -5.66 -32.53
CA SER A 140 20.64 -5.25 -31.22
C SER A 140 19.74 -4.00 -31.31
N ASN A 141 18.78 -3.87 -30.39
CA ASN A 141 17.70 -2.88 -30.45
C ASN A 141 18.02 -1.58 -29.69
N THR A 142 18.77 -0.65 -30.29
CA THR A 142 18.89 0.74 -29.81
C THR A 142 18.93 1.76 -30.96
N PRO A 143 18.29 2.95 -30.83
CA PRO A 143 18.09 3.86 -31.96
C PRO A 143 19.21 4.88 -32.22
N TYR A 144 19.90 4.67 -33.35
CA TYR A 144 20.33 5.69 -34.33
C TYR A 144 21.55 6.64 -34.08
N LYS A 145 22.08 7.13 -35.21
CA LYS A 145 23.04 8.23 -35.50
C LYS A 145 24.43 8.24 -34.81
N VAL A 146 25.43 7.76 -35.56
CA VAL A 146 26.78 8.37 -35.66
C VAL A 146 27.20 8.36 -37.14
N CYS A 147 27.99 9.33 -37.58
CA CYS A 147 28.40 9.50 -38.98
C CYS A 147 29.25 8.35 -39.53
N PHE A 148 29.14 8.09 -40.84
CA PHE A 148 30.20 7.42 -41.58
C PHE A 148 31.43 8.34 -41.64
N SER A 149 32.59 7.81 -41.29
CA SER A 149 33.89 8.36 -41.68
C SER A 149 34.61 7.30 -42.51
N ARG A 150 34.89 7.64 -43.77
CA ARG A 150 35.34 6.73 -44.86
C ARG A 150 34.43 5.54 -45.14
N ASN A 151 33.52 5.74 -46.10
CA ASN A 151 33.16 4.66 -47.03
C ASN A 151 34.34 4.41 -47.97
N SER A 152 35.26 3.53 -47.59
CA SER A 152 36.14 2.84 -48.51
C SER A 152 36.46 1.45 -47.97
N THR A 153 35.91 0.42 -48.61
CA THR A 153 36.35 -0.96 -48.40
C THR A 153 37.82 -1.02 -48.75
N LYS A 154 38.69 -1.48 -47.85
CA LYS A 154 40.11 -1.60 -48.19
C LYS A 154 40.30 -2.77 -49.16
N GLU A 155 40.60 -2.44 -50.41
CA GLU A 155 41.07 -3.41 -51.38
C GLU A 155 42.48 -3.90 -51.00
N TRP A 156 42.73 -5.19 -51.22
CA TRP A 156 43.99 -5.83 -50.90
C TRP A 156 44.59 -6.38 -52.20
N GLN A 157 45.78 -5.90 -52.54
CA GLN A 157 46.50 -6.27 -53.75
C GLN A 157 47.71 -7.14 -53.41
N ARG A 158 48.20 -7.92 -54.38
CA ARG A 158 49.44 -8.71 -54.23
C ARG A 158 50.61 -7.77 -53.97
N HIS A 159 51.58 -8.24 -53.17
CA HIS A 159 52.79 -7.47 -52.87
C HIS A 159 53.52 -7.03 -54.15
N SER A 160 53.87 -5.74 -54.20
CA SER A 160 54.51 -5.02 -55.30
C SER A 160 55.56 -4.05 -54.72
N PRO A 161 56.55 -3.56 -55.49
CA PRO A 161 57.59 -2.69 -54.95
C PRO A 161 57.08 -1.36 -54.34
N ASN A 162 55.91 -0.87 -54.76
CA ASN A 162 55.28 0.34 -54.21
C ASN A 162 54.11 -0.01 -53.27
N CYS A 163 54.32 -0.83 -52.23
CA CYS A 163 53.24 -1.33 -51.39
C CYS A 163 53.02 -0.54 -50.09
N ASP A 164 51.89 0.15 -49.97
CA ASP A 164 51.50 0.93 -48.77
C ASP A 164 51.60 0.14 -47.45
N VAL A 165 51.35 -1.17 -47.48
CA VAL A 165 51.43 -2.08 -46.31
C VAL A 165 52.87 -2.26 -45.81
N CYS A 166 53.86 -1.99 -46.65
CA CYS A 166 55.28 -2.14 -46.34
C CYS A 166 55.92 -0.81 -45.88
N HIS A 167 55.41 0.35 -46.33
CA HIS A 167 55.99 1.66 -46.01
C HIS A 167 55.53 2.29 -44.67
N THR A 168 54.50 1.75 -44.01
CA THR A 168 53.82 2.42 -42.88
C THR A 168 54.34 2.06 -41.47
N THR A 169 55.62 2.35 -41.15
CA THR A 169 56.10 2.45 -39.76
C THR A 169 57.24 3.46 -39.57
N CYS A 170 57.16 4.22 -38.46
CA CYS A 170 58.22 4.99 -37.77
C CYS A 170 58.15 6.54 -37.78
N GLN A 171 57.12 7.11 -37.15
CA GLN A 171 57.30 8.26 -36.26
C GLN A 171 56.69 7.93 -34.89
N GLY A 172 57.51 7.99 -33.83
CA GLY A 172 57.12 7.64 -32.46
C GLY A 172 58.24 7.93 -31.46
N VAL A 173 57.93 8.63 -30.38
CA VAL A 173 58.93 9.21 -29.45
C VAL A 173 59.12 8.32 -28.21
N LYS A 174 60.35 8.29 -27.67
CA LYS A 174 60.80 7.55 -26.46
C LYS A 174 60.32 8.28 -25.18
N ARG A 175 60.39 7.80 -23.92
CA ARG A 175 60.90 6.58 -23.21
C ARG A 175 59.86 6.29 -22.06
N LYS A 176 60.00 5.64 -20.90
CA LYS A 176 61.00 4.89 -20.08
C LYS A 176 60.18 3.88 -19.20
N SER A 177 60.82 2.97 -18.47
CA SER A 177 60.20 2.14 -17.42
C SER A 177 61.22 1.71 -16.33
N GLN A 178 60.79 0.90 -15.34
CA GLN A 178 61.57 0.07 -14.39
C GLN A 178 62.25 0.72 -13.13
N PRO A 179 62.57 -0.05 -12.05
CA PRO A 179 61.78 -1.12 -11.39
C PRO A 179 61.62 -0.98 -9.81
N PRO A 180 62.00 -1.91 -8.86
CA PRO A 180 61.04 -2.45 -7.88
C PRO A 180 61.52 -2.52 -6.38
N SER A 181 60.76 -3.20 -5.50
CA SER A 181 61.27 -3.74 -4.21
C SER A 181 60.57 -5.06 -3.83
N VAL A 182 61.21 -5.88 -2.96
CA VAL A 182 60.81 -7.26 -2.61
C VAL A 182 61.29 -7.61 -1.20
N GLN A 183 60.47 -8.33 -0.41
CA GLN A 183 60.86 -9.17 0.73
C GLN A 183 59.67 -10.09 1.12
N TYR A 184 59.84 -11.16 1.89
CA TYR A 184 60.54 -12.45 1.71
C TYR A 184 60.20 -13.28 2.96
N GLY A 185 59.71 -14.52 2.82
CA GLY A 185 59.38 -15.42 3.94
C GLY A 185 59.06 -16.84 3.43
N LYS A 186 59.41 -17.88 4.19
CA LYS A 186 59.46 -19.31 3.80
C LYS A 186 59.05 -20.21 4.99
N PRO A 187 58.89 -21.55 4.83
CA PRO A 187 58.27 -22.33 3.74
C PRO A 187 57.39 -23.51 4.25
N ALA A 188 56.70 -24.24 3.34
CA ALA A 188 56.27 -25.63 3.59
C ALA A 188 56.23 -26.47 2.28
N LYS A 189 56.29 -27.81 2.42
CA LYS A 189 56.46 -28.87 1.39
C LYS A 189 55.44 -28.78 0.22
N ILE A 190 55.85 -28.90 -1.06
CA ILE A 190 56.12 -30.16 -1.83
C ILE A 190 54.84 -31.02 -1.92
N VAL A 191 54.32 -31.44 -3.09
CA VAL A 191 54.98 -31.83 -4.36
C VAL A 191 54.82 -30.83 -5.50
N ALA A 192 55.81 -30.78 -6.39
CA ALA A 192 55.72 -30.27 -7.75
C ALA A 192 56.44 -31.22 -8.71
N GLU A 193 55.97 -31.33 -9.94
CA GLU A 193 56.83 -31.65 -11.08
C GLU A 193 56.85 -30.46 -12.03
N CYS A 194 58.03 -30.19 -12.59
CA CYS A 194 58.34 -29.04 -13.41
C CYS A 194 59.48 -29.43 -14.36
N ALA A 195 59.72 -28.62 -15.40
CA ALA A 195 60.57 -28.95 -16.54
C ALA A 195 59.95 -30.03 -17.47
N GLN A 196 60.37 -30.19 -18.74
CA GLN A 196 61.59 -29.65 -19.32
C GLN A 196 61.42 -29.16 -20.77
N ILE A 197 61.97 -27.99 -21.08
CA ILE A 197 62.15 -27.50 -22.44
C ILE A 197 63.54 -27.94 -22.91
N ASN A 198 63.63 -28.75 -23.97
CA ASN A 198 64.41 -28.42 -25.18
C ASN A 198 64.35 -29.50 -26.27
N ARG A 199 64.36 -29.02 -27.53
CA ARG A 199 65.00 -29.57 -28.75
C ARG A 199 65.23 -31.09 -28.83
N ASN A 200 64.66 -31.71 -29.87
CA ASN A 200 65.43 -31.96 -31.09
C ASN A 200 64.53 -32.30 -32.29
N LEU A 201 65.02 -32.06 -33.52
CA LEU A 201 64.39 -32.57 -34.73
C LEU A 201 64.78 -34.04 -34.94
N LYS A 202 63.79 -34.90 -35.23
CA LYS A 202 63.91 -35.98 -36.22
C LYS A 202 62.54 -36.60 -36.56
N ASN A 203 62.31 -36.72 -37.85
CA ASN A 203 61.32 -37.53 -38.58
C ASN A 203 60.37 -38.41 -37.74
N GLN A 204 59.11 -37.99 -37.62
CA GLN A 204 57.97 -38.91 -37.61
C GLN A 204 57.10 -38.65 -38.85
N ALA A 205 57.62 -39.07 -40.00
CA ALA A 205 56.76 -39.47 -41.09
C ALA A 205 55.94 -40.69 -40.65
N GLN A 206 54.83 -40.95 -41.35
CA GLN A 206 54.10 -42.23 -41.26
C GLN A 206 53.37 -42.49 -39.93
N ILE A 207 52.49 -41.54 -39.52
CA ILE A 207 51.33 -41.89 -38.68
C ILE A 207 50.62 -43.08 -39.33
N ASN A 208 50.39 -44.13 -38.54
CA ASN A 208 50.21 -45.47 -39.07
C ASN A 208 48.84 -45.63 -39.75
N LYS A 209 48.80 -45.77 -41.09
CA LYS A 209 47.56 -45.91 -41.88
C LYS A 209 46.65 -47.05 -41.40
N ASN A 210 47.20 -48.08 -40.77
CA ASN A 210 46.42 -49.20 -40.25
C ASN A 210 45.60 -48.82 -39.00
N LEU A 211 46.16 -48.00 -38.10
CA LEU A 211 45.47 -47.54 -36.88
C LEU A 211 44.22 -46.69 -37.22
N MET A 212 44.30 -45.89 -38.29
CA MET A 212 43.15 -45.15 -38.82
C MET A 212 42.00 -46.06 -39.29
N LYS A 213 42.33 -47.20 -39.94
CA LYS A 213 41.32 -48.13 -40.47
C LYS A 213 40.54 -48.82 -39.35
N GLU A 214 41.19 -49.13 -38.24
CA GLU A 214 40.57 -49.77 -37.07
C GLU A 214 39.63 -48.80 -36.33
N ILE A 215 40.10 -47.59 -36.01
CA ILE A 215 39.32 -46.57 -35.28
C ILE A 215 38.01 -46.19 -36.01
N ILE A 216 38.03 -46.23 -37.35
CA ILE A 216 36.93 -45.71 -38.18
C ILE A 216 35.91 -46.82 -38.53
N GLY A 217 36.31 -48.10 -38.56
CA GLY A 217 35.39 -49.24 -38.49
C GLY A 217 34.41 -49.41 -39.65
N CYS A 218 34.84 -49.14 -40.90
CA CYS A 218 33.96 -49.09 -42.08
C CYS A 218 33.57 -50.44 -42.70
N LYS A 219 34.11 -51.58 -42.23
CA LYS A 219 33.96 -52.90 -42.89
C LYS A 219 32.50 -53.33 -43.13
N ASN A 220 31.59 -52.91 -42.25
CA ASN A 220 30.16 -53.27 -42.33
C ASN A 220 29.28 -52.07 -42.78
N ILE A 221 29.88 -51.02 -43.35
CA ILE A 221 29.20 -49.73 -43.64
C ILE A 221 29.43 -49.28 -45.09
N HIS A 222 30.65 -49.41 -45.63
CA HIS A 222 30.98 -49.00 -47.01
C HIS A 222 31.36 -50.22 -47.85
N LEU A 223 31.01 -50.23 -49.14
CA LEU A 223 31.27 -51.34 -50.05
C LEU A 223 32.76 -51.43 -50.43
N SER A 224 33.32 -52.63 -50.33
CA SER A 224 34.71 -52.87 -50.74
C SER A 224 34.85 -52.79 -52.26
N THR A 225 35.95 -52.23 -52.73
CA THR A 225 36.32 -52.18 -54.17
C THR A 225 36.42 -53.57 -54.81
N LYS A 226 36.52 -54.64 -54.01
CA LYS A 226 36.45 -56.05 -54.46
C LYS A 226 35.06 -56.51 -54.93
N LEU A 227 34.00 -55.73 -54.73
CA LEU A 227 32.63 -56.09 -55.10
C LEU A 227 32.22 -55.58 -56.50
N LEU A 228 33.11 -54.86 -57.19
CA LEU A 228 32.87 -54.39 -58.55
C LEU A 228 32.71 -55.58 -59.52
N ALA A 229 31.80 -55.45 -60.48
CA ALA A 229 31.62 -56.42 -61.57
C ALA A 229 32.85 -56.46 -62.50
N VAL A 230 33.39 -55.28 -62.82
CA VAL A 230 34.46 -55.07 -63.82
C VAL A 230 35.80 -54.76 -63.16
N ASN A 231 36.89 -55.33 -63.71
CA ASN A 231 38.27 -55.04 -63.30
C ASN A 231 38.76 -53.71 -63.89
N TYR A 232 38.58 -52.61 -63.16
CA TYR A 232 39.06 -51.28 -63.57
C TYR A 232 40.58 -51.07 -63.32
N PRO A 233 41.23 -50.14 -64.04
CA PRO A 233 42.62 -49.75 -63.77
C PRO A 233 42.83 -49.25 -62.33
N ILE A 234 44.00 -49.57 -61.76
CA ILE A 234 44.33 -49.30 -60.35
C ILE A 234 44.17 -47.82 -59.98
N ASP A 235 44.53 -46.90 -60.86
CA ASP A 235 44.43 -45.46 -60.58
C ASP A 235 43.00 -44.92 -60.70
N PHE A 236 42.14 -45.55 -61.51
CA PHE A 236 40.70 -45.29 -61.48
C PHE A 236 40.10 -45.76 -60.15
N ILE A 237 40.43 -46.98 -59.71
CA ILE A 237 40.00 -47.51 -58.40
C ILE A 237 40.45 -46.59 -57.25
N LYS A 238 41.68 -46.04 -57.28
CA LYS A 238 42.13 -45.03 -56.32
C LYS A 238 41.21 -43.80 -56.31
N SER A 239 40.85 -43.27 -57.47
CA SER A 239 40.04 -42.03 -57.59
C SER A 239 38.60 -42.15 -57.06
N ILE A 240 37.97 -43.33 -57.20
CA ILE A 240 36.62 -43.62 -56.66
C ILE A 240 36.65 -44.14 -55.21
N SER A 241 37.84 -44.32 -54.63
CA SER A 241 38.04 -44.84 -53.27
C SER A 241 38.32 -43.74 -52.25
N CYS A 242 37.78 -43.92 -51.05
CA CYS A 242 38.01 -43.00 -49.94
C CYS A 242 39.44 -43.13 -49.41
N GLN A 243 40.20 -42.04 -49.42
CA GLN A 243 41.61 -42.01 -48.98
C GLN A 243 41.84 -42.31 -47.47
N ILE A 244 40.77 -42.53 -46.70
CA ILE A 244 40.79 -42.92 -45.28
C ILE A 244 40.48 -44.41 -45.08
N CYS A 245 39.54 -44.99 -45.86
CA CYS A 245 39.05 -46.35 -45.66
C CYS A 245 39.25 -47.31 -46.85
N GLU A 246 39.73 -46.82 -48.00
CA GLU A 246 40.03 -47.58 -49.24
C GLU A 246 38.83 -48.33 -49.85
N HIS A 247 37.62 -48.10 -49.32
CA HIS A 247 36.35 -48.56 -49.85
C HIS A 247 35.80 -47.54 -50.88
N ILE A 248 34.80 -47.95 -51.67
CA ILE A 248 34.09 -47.08 -52.62
C ILE A 248 33.48 -45.89 -51.84
N LEU A 249 33.55 -44.69 -52.41
CA LEU A 249 33.08 -43.45 -51.78
C LEU A 249 31.56 -43.42 -51.54
N ALA A 250 31.13 -43.81 -50.34
CA ALA A 250 29.77 -43.60 -49.86
C ALA A 250 29.58 -42.18 -49.30
N ASP A 251 28.59 -41.42 -49.83
CA ASP A 251 28.38 -39.99 -49.54
C ASP A 251 29.68 -39.18 -49.70
N PRO A 252 30.18 -39.03 -50.95
CA PRO A 252 31.45 -38.35 -51.23
C PRO A 252 31.38 -36.87 -50.89
N VAL A 253 32.39 -36.38 -50.17
CA VAL A 253 32.63 -34.97 -49.91
C VAL A 253 34.04 -34.58 -50.32
N GLU A 254 34.15 -33.38 -50.91
CA GLU A 254 35.38 -32.70 -51.28
C GLU A 254 35.75 -31.69 -50.18
N THR A 255 37.02 -31.68 -49.78
CA THR A 255 37.57 -30.65 -48.88
C THR A 255 37.98 -29.38 -49.65
N SER A 256 38.19 -28.27 -48.94
CA SER A 256 38.75 -27.03 -49.50
C SER A 256 40.08 -27.21 -50.26
N CYS A 257 40.83 -28.28 -49.97
CA CYS A 257 42.05 -28.69 -50.66
C CYS A 257 41.85 -29.82 -51.70
N ARG A 258 40.63 -29.98 -52.23
CA ARG A 258 40.22 -30.91 -53.31
C ARG A 258 40.47 -32.40 -53.07
N HIS A 259 40.55 -32.84 -51.82
CA HIS A 259 40.67 -34.28 -51.50
C HIS A 259 39.30 -34.88 -51.21
N LEU A 260 39.06 -36.09 -51.72
CA LEU A 260 37.77 -36.80 -51.65
C LEU A 260 37.73 -37.85 -50.52
N PHE A 261 36.64 -37.82 -49.74
CA PHE A 261 36.39 -38.76 -48.64
C PHE A 261 34.91 -39.12 -48.52
N CYS A 262 34.58 -40.26 -47.90
CA CYS A 262 33.22 -40.49 -47.40
C CYS A 262 32.94 -39.47 -46.27
N ARG A 263 31.76 -38.85 -46.26
CA ARG A 263 31.34 -37.88 -45.23
C ARG A 263 31.49 -38.43 -43.81
N THR A 264 31.14 -39.70 -43.63
CA THR A 264 31.28 -40.44 -42.36
C THR A 264 32.73 -40.61 -41.91
N CYS A 265 33.66 -40.89 -42.84
CA CYS A 265 35.08 -41.07 -42.57
C CYS A 265 35.75 -39.76 -42.14
N ILE A 266 35.56 -38.67 -42.90
CA ILE A 266 36.22 -37.40 -42.61
C ILE A 266 35.68 -36.78 -41.30
N LEU A 267 34.37 -36.89 -41.03
CA LEU A 267 33.77 -36.42 -39.77
C LEU A 267 34.18 -37.26 -38.54
N LYS A 268 34.47 -38.57 -38.71
CA LYS A 268 35.14 -39.36 -37.66
C LYS A 268 36.59 -38.90 -37.47
N CYS A 269 37.33 -38.69 -38.56
CA CYS A 269 38.74 -38.28 -38.50
C CYS A 269 38.92 -36.91 -37.83
N PHE A 270 38.05 -35.93 -38.10
CA PHE A 270 38.08 -34.61 -37.46
C PHE A 270 37.89 -34.66 -35.94
N LYS A 271 37.20 -35.67 -35.40
CA LYS A 271 37.08 -35.87 -33.94
C LYS A 271 38.35 -36.41 -33.29
N VAL A 272 39.27 -36.99 -34.07
CA VAL A 272 40.49 -37.67 -33.58
C VAL A 272 41.74 -36.84 -33.83
N MET A 273 41.87 -36.20 -35.01
CA MET A 273 43.03 -35.36 -35.37
C MET A 273 42.77 -33.85 -35.33
N GLY A 274 41.54 -33.41 -35.04
CA GLY A 274 41.14 -32.01 -35.20
C GLY A 274 40.83 -31.64 -36.66
N SER A 275 40.60 -30.34 -36.91
CA SER A 275 40.09 -29.81 -38.19
C SER A 275 41.18 -29.65 -39.27
N TYR A 276 41.83 -30.75 -39.63
CA TYR A 276 42.88 -30.81 -40.66
C TYR A 276 42.58 -31.93 -41.69
N CYS A 277 42.89 -31.69 -42.96
CA CYS A 277 42.74 -32.70 -44.02
C CYS A 277 43.74 -33.85 -43.83
N PRO A 278 43.31 -35.12 -43.73
CA PRO A 278 44.22 -36.25 -43.49
C PRO A 278 45.25 -36.52 -44.60
N SER A 279 45.01 -36.03 -45.82
CA SER A 279 45.91 -36.25 -46.97
C SER A 279 47.02 -35.21 -47.09
N CYS A 280 46.81 -33.97 -46.60
CA CYS A 280 47.74 -32.85 -46.83
C CYS A 280 47.88 -31.87 -45.66
N TRP A 281 47.25 -32.15 -44.50
CA TRP A 281 47.28 -31.36 -43.27
C TRP A 281 46.82 -29.90 -43.38
N TYR A 282 46.16 -29.53 -44.47
CA TYR A 282 45.55 -28.22 -44.64
C TYR A 282 44.36 -28.03 -43.67
N PRO A 283 44.19 -26.87 -43.00
CA PRO A 283 43.04 -26.60 -42.14
C PRO A 283 41.71 -26.70 -42.90
N CYS A 284 40.76 -27.48 -42.38
CA CYS A 284 39.46 -27.68 -43.02
C CYS A 284 38.43 -28.00 -41.93
N PHE A 285 37.40 -27.16 -41.81
CA PHE A 285 36.35 -27.32 -40.81
C PHE A 285 35.16 -28.13 -41.37
N PRO A 286 34.33 -28.75 -40.51
CA PRO A 286 33.12 -29.48 -40.94
C PRO A 286 32.10 -28.65 -41.75
N THR A 287 32.20 -27.32 -41.69
CA THR A 287 31.41 -26.35 -42.46
C THR A 287 31.87 -26.18 -43.91
N ASP A 288 33.08 -26.63 -44.23
CA ASP A 288 33.80 -26.29 -45.47
C ASP A 288 33.84 -27.47 -46.45
N LEU A 289 33.16 -28.57 -46.10
CA LEU A 289 32.99 -29.77 -46.92
C LEU A 289 31.90 -29.54 -47.97
N VAL A 290 32.24 -29.71 -49.24
CA VAL A 290 31.35 -29.50 -50.39
C VAL A 290 31.07 -30.84 -51.08
N THR A 291 29.92 -31.00 -51.73
CA THR A 291 29.64 -32.19 -52.55
C THR A 291 30.38 -32.06 -53.90
N PRO A 292 31.05 -33.11 -54.42
CA PRO A 292 31.74 -33.07 -55.70
C PRO A 292 30.83 -32.75 -56.90
N VAL A 293 31.46 -32.42 -58.03
CA VAL A 293 30.77 -32.14 -59.29
C VAL A 293 29.89 -33.31 -59.74
N LYS A 294 28.67 -33.03 -60.22
CA LYS A 294 27.66 -34.04 -60.57
C LYS A 294 28.14 -35.08 -61.59
N SER A 295 29.04 -34.72 -62.50
CA SER A 295 29.63 -35.67 -63.45
C SER A 295 30.43 -36.79 -62.78
N PHE A 296 31.10 -36.52 -61.66
CA PHE A 296 31.80 -37.54 -60.87
C PHE A 296 30.82 -38.45 -60.13
N LEU A 297 29.72 -37.89 -59.58
CA LEU A 297 28.67 -38.66 -58.93
C LEU A 297 28.01 -39.63 -59.92
N ASN A 298 27.58 -39.14 -61.09
CA ASN A 298 27.02 -39.99 -62.15
C ASN A 298 27.94 -41.13 -62.60
N ILE A 299 29.28 -40.95 -62.58
CA ILE A 299 30.23 -42.02 -62.89
C ILE A 299 30.29 -43.06 -61.77
N LEU A 300 30.21 -42.63 -60.50
CA LEU A 300 30.26 -43.49 -59.33
C LEU A 300 28.95 -44.28 -59.11
N ASP A 301 27.81 -43.67 -59.41
CA ASP A 301 26.48 -44.27 -59.23
C ASP A 301 26.16 -45.33 -60.31
N ASN A 302 26.78 -45.22 -61.49
CA ASN A 302 26.70 -46.22 -62.58
C ASN A 302 27.71 -47.39 -62.44
N LEU A 303 28.44 -47.51 -61.33
CA LEU A 303 29.31 -48.67 -61.10
C LEU A 303 28.49 -49.93 -60.82
N GLY A 304 28.72 -51.00 -61.59
CA GLY A 304 28.12 -52.31 -61.37
C GLY A 304 28.77 -53.05 -60.19
N ILE A 305 27.96 -53.53 -59.26
CA ILE A 305 28.35 -54.20 -58.01
C ILE A 305 27.58 -55.51 -57.88
N ARG A 306 28.28 -56.59 -57.52
CA ARG A 306 27.65 -57.91 -57.27
C ARG A 306 27.12 -58.03 -55.84
N CYS A 307 25.95 -58.65 -55.69
CA CYS A 307 25.34 -58.90 -54.38
C CYS A 307 26.17 -59.88 -53.55
N THR A 308 26.00 -59.83 -52.21
CA THR A 308 26.71 -60.68 -51.24
C THR A 308 25.78 -61.57 -50.41
N VAL A 309 24.51 -61.68 -50.81
CA VAL A 309 23.54 -62.58 -50.20
C VAL A 309 23.60 -63.92 -50.93
N LYS A 310 23.68 -65.03 -50.21
CA LYS A 310 23.62 -66.37 -50.84
C LYS A 310 22.29 -66.53 -51.57
N GLU A 311 22.31 -67.20 -52.73
CA GLU A 311 21.16 -67.38 -53.64
C GLU A 311 20.74 -66.10 -54.40
N CYS A 312 21.65 -65.12 -54.57
CA CYS A 312 21.40 -63.92 -55.37
C CYS A 312 22.65 -63.42 -56.13
N ASP A 313 22.78 -63.78 -57.40
CA ASP A 313 23.94 -63.46 -58.26
C ASP A 313 23.73 -62.21 -59.16
N GLU A 314 22.79 -61.33 -58.83
CA GLU A 314 22.50 -60.11 -59.63
C GLU A 314 23.65 -59.08 -59.61
N GLU A 315 23.94 -58.49 -60.79
CA GLU A 315 24.79 -57.31 -60.93
C GLU A 315 23.93 -56.03 -60.89
N ILE A 316 24.22 -55.14 -59.94
CA ILE A 316 23.34 -54.01 -59.60
C ILE A 316 24.15 -52.71 -59.58
N LEU A 317 23.61 -51.64 -60.16
CA LEU A 317 24.21 -50.31 -60.11
C LEU A 317 24.29 -49.81 -58.65
N HIS A 318 25.40 -49.17 -58.28
CA HIS A 318 25.69 -48.66 -56.93
C HIS A 318 24.51 -47.89 -56.30
N GLU A 319 23.82 -47.04 -57.07
CA GLU A 319 22.63 -46.28 -56.65
C GLU A 319 21.51 -47.18 -56.06
N LYS A 320 21.26 -48.34 -56.67
CA LYS A 320 20.10 -49.21 -56.38
C LYS A 320 20.41 -50.33 -55.38
N TYR A 321 21.70 -50.59 -55.12
CA TYR A 321 22.17 -51.65 -54.22
C TYR A 321 21.54 -51.57 -52.80
N GLY A 322 21.33 -50.36 -52.28
CA GLY A 322 20.71 -50.15 -50.97
C GLY A 322 19.21 -50.50 -50.90
N GLN A 323 18.49 -50.42 -52.03
CA GLN A 323 17.08 -50.82 -52.11
C GLN A 323 16.97 -52.35 -52.17
N HIS A 324 17.78 -53.01 -53.01
CA HIS A 324 17.85 -54.47 -53.12
C HIS A 324 18.19 -55.14 -51.77
N LEU A 325 19.14 -54.58 -51.00
CA LEU A 325 19.45 -55.06 -49.65
C LEU A 325 18.31 -54.87 -48.63
N SER A 326 17.33 -53.99 -48.91
CA SER A 326 16.18 -53.76 -48.04
C SER A 326 15.08 -54.81 -48.26
N SER A 327 14.81 -55.19 -49.50
CA SER A 327 13.88 -56.30 -49.83
C SER A 327 14.29 -57.64 -49.18
N HIS A 328 15.59 -57.91 -49.02
CA HIS A 328 16.10 -59.07 -48.29
C HIS A 328 15.86 -59.02 -46.76
N LYS A 329 15.56 -57.85 -46.19
CA LYS A 329 15.28 -57.68 -44.76
C LYS A 329 13.79 -57.72 -44.41
N GLU A 330 12.93 -57.18 -45.27
CA GLU A 330 11.48 -57.11 -45.03
C GLU A 330 10.84 -58.52 -44.87
N MET A 331 11.47 -59.55 -45.44
CA MET A 331 11.09 -60.96 -45.23
C MET A 331 11.34 -61.50 -43.81
N LYS A 332 12.16 -60.84 -42.96
CA LYS A 332 12.52 -61.33 -41.62
C LYS A 332 11.91 -60.56 -40.45
N ASP A 333 11.61 -59.28 -40.60
CA ASP A 333 11.18 -58.42 -39.48
C ASP A 333 9.67 -58.52 -39.11
N ARG A 334 8.98 -59.59 -39.53
CA ARG A 334 7.54 -59.81 -39.21
C ARG A 334 7.26 -60.42 -37.82
N GLN A 335 8.28 -60.60 -36.98
CA GLN A 335 8.15 -61.10 -35.61
C GLN A 335 8.96 -60.24 -34.62
N LEU A 336 8.44 -60.06 -33.40
CA LEU A 336 8.95 -59.19 -32.31
C LEU A 336 8.96 -57.66 -32.56
N TYR A 337 7.83 -57.01 -32.26
CA TYR A 337 7.85 -55.58 -31.90
C TYR A 337 8.53 -55.37 -30.54
N SER A 338 9.77 -54.88 -30.53
CA SER A 338 10.40 -54.33 -29.33
C SER A 338 10.12 -52.83 -29.21
N HIS A 339 9.60 -52.39 -28.05
CA HIS A 339 9.14 -51.01 -27.89
C HIS A 339 10.32 -50.03 -27.67
N VAL A 340 10.83 -49.47 -28.77
CA VAL A 340 11.91 -48.46 -28.74
C VAL A 340 11.54 -47.27 -27.85
N ASN A 341 12.28 -47.08 -26.76
CA ASN A 341 12.12 -45.92 -25.88
C ASN A 341 12.57 -44.65 -26.60
N LYS A 342 11.62 -43.79 -26.97
CA LYS A 342 11.85 -42.51 -27.67
C LYS A 342 12.52 -41.43 -26.80
N GLY A 343 12.82 -41.75 -25.54
CA GLY A 343 13.39 -40.83 -24.57
C GLY A 343 12.41 -39.74 -24.12
N GLY A 344 12.94 -38.76 -23.41
CA GLY A 344 12.17 -37.63 -22.87
C GLY A 344 12.61 -37.27 -21.46
N ARG A 345 12.33 -36.03 -21.03
CA ARG A 345 12.60 -35.60 -19.65
C ARG A 345 11.67 -36.37 -18.68
N PRO A 346 12.19 -37.00 -17.61
CA PRO A 346 11.35 -37.65 -16.59
C PRO A 346 10.24 -36.74 -16.08
N ARG A 347 9.02 -37.29 -15.95
CA ARG A 347 7.85 -36.54 -15.50
C ARG A 347 7.98 -36.20 -14.02
N GLN A 348 8.40 -34.96 -13.74
CA GLN A 348 8.44 -34.42 -12.38
C GLN A 348 7.04 -34.42 -11.73
N HIS A 349 7.02 -34.58 -10.41
CA HIS A 349 5.82 -34.52 -9.58
C HIS A 349 5.14 -33.15 -9.67
N LEU A 350 3.80 -33.10 -9.57
CA LEU A 350 3.03 -31.88 -9.85
C LEU A 350 3.36 -30.72 -8.89
N LEU A 351 3.70 -31.02 -7.63
CA LEU A 351 4.03 -30.02 -6.62
C LEU A 351 5.43 -29.41 -6.77
N SER A 352 6.38 -30.08 -7.44
CA SER A 352 7.74 -29.55 -7.69
C SER A 352 7.87 -28.78 -9.02
N LEU A 353 6.75 -28.52 -9.70
CA LEU A 353 6.68 -27.77 -10.95
C LEU A 353 6.34 -26.29 -10.73
N THR A 354 6.94 -25.41 -11.53
CA THR A 354 6.55 -23.99 -11.55
C THR A 354 5.12 -23.81 -12.07
N ARG A 355 4.44 -22.71 -11.68
CA ARG A 355 3.05 -22.40 -12.10
C ARG A 355 2.82 -22.51 -13.61
N ARG A 356 3.82 -22.17 -14.45
CA ARG A 356 3.74 -22.31 -15.92
C ARG A 356 3.74 -23.77 -16.37
N ALA A 357 4.57 -24.61 -15.76
CA ALA A 357 4.60 -26.05 -16.04
C ALA A 357 3.36 -26.77 -15.49
N GLN A 358 2.87 -26.39 -14.32
CA GLN A 358 1.58 -26.86 -13.77
C GLN A 358 0.41 -26.50 -14.71
N LYS A 359 0.30 -25.22 -15.13
CA LYS A 359 -0.72 -24.75 -16.10
C LYS A 359 -0.67 -25.52 -17.43
N HIS A 360 0.50 -25.95 -17.86
CA HIS A 360 0.65 -26.77 -19.07
C HIS A 360 0.24 -28.24 -18.84
N ARG A 361 0.72 -28.87 -17.75
CA ARG A 361 0.38 -30.27 -17.38
C ARG A 361 -1.11 -30.46 -17.10
N LEU A 362 -1.77 -29.47 -16.51
CA LEU A 362 -3.20 -29.47 -16.17
C LEU A 362 -4.08 -28.81 -17.24
N ARG A 363 -3.55 -28.49 -18.44
CA ARG A 363 -4.29 -27.74 -19.48
C ARG A 363 -5.62 -28.39 -19.84
N GLU A 364 -5.63 -29.71 -20.01
CA GLU A 364 -6.80 -30.43 -20.51
C GLU A 364 -7.83 -30.70 -19.42
N LEU A 365 -7.40 -31.12 -18.22
CA LEU A 365 -8.27 -31.19 -17.05
C LEU A 365 -8.91 -29.82 -16.74
N LYS A 366 -8.16 -28.71 -16.88
CA LYS A 366 -8.72 -27.37 -16.72
C LYS A 366 -9.74 -27.01 -17.80
N ARG A 367 -9.66 -27.57 -19.01
CA ARG A 367 -10.71 -27.41 -20.04
C ARG A 367 -11.96 -28.21 -19.69
N GLN A 368 -11.80 -29.45 -19.24
CA GLN A 368 -12.90 -30.31 -18.79
C GLN A 368 -13.66 -29.69 -17.61
N VAL A 369 -12.95 -29.24 -16.57
CA VAL A 369 -13.56 -28.56 -15.40
C VAL A 369 -14.23 -27.23 -15.80
N LYS A 370 -13.69 -26.50 -16.77
CA LYS A 370 -14.35 -25.31 -17.34
C LYS A 370 -15.65 -25.68 -18.06
N ALA A 371 -15.61 -26.63 -18.97
CA ALA A 371 -16.78 -27.07 -19.75
C ALA A 371 -17.86 -27.77 -18.89
N PHE A 372 -17.48 -28.30 -17.71
CA PHE A 372 -18.43 -28.74 -16.69
C PHE A 372 -19.07 -27.54 -15.98
N ALA A 373 -18.26 -26.63 -15.42
CA ALA A 373 -18.78 -25.46 -14.71
C ALA A 373 -19.65 -24.56 -15.60
N GLU A 374 -19.29 -24.42 -16.88
CA GLU A 374 -20.04 -23.68 -17.90
C GLU A 374 -21.37 -24.33 -18.32
N LYS A 375 -21.62 -25.58 -17.92
CA LYS A 375 -22.89 -26.30 -18.18
C LYS A 375 -23.78 -26.38 -16.94
N GLU A 376 -23.22 -26.80 -15.81
CA GLU A 376 -24.00 -27.13 -14.61
C GLU A 376 -24.05 -25.96 -13.60
N GLU A 377 -23.01 -25.12 -13.55
CA GLU A 377 -22.70 -24.24 -12.40
C GLU A 377 -22.50 -22.76 -12.83
N GLY A 378 -23.15 -22.35 -13.92
CA GLY A 378 -23.11 -20.97 -14.44
C GLY A 378 -21.72 -20.41 -14.82
N GLY A 379 -20.68 -21.26 -14.82
CA GLY A 379 -19.28 -20.88 -15.05
C GLY A 379 -18.43 -20.65 -13.79
N ASP A 380 -18.91 -20.91 -12.55
CA ASP A 380 -18.07 -20.72 -11.35
C ASP A 380 -17.03 -21.83 -11.13
N ILE A 381 -15.95 -21.70 -11.90
CA ILE A 381 -14.75 -22.53 -11.80
C ILE A 381 -14.12 -22.46 -10.40
N LYS A 382 -14.28 -21.37 -9.62
CA LYS A 382 -13.68 -21.25 -8.29
C LYS A 382 -14.38 -22.19 -7.33
N SER A 383 -15.70 -22.08 -7.18
CA SER A 383 -16.46 -22.91 -6.24
C SER A 383 -16.36 -24.39 -6.61
N VAL A 384 -16.51 -24.75 -7.90
CA VAL A 384 -16.31 -26.12 -8.40
C VAL A 384 -14.92 -26.66 -8.04
N CYS A 385 -13.84 -25.88 -8.25
CA CYS A 385 -12.49 -26.34 -7.90
C CYS A 385 -12.27 -26.51 -6.38
N MET A 386 -12.91 -25.67 -5.55
CA MET A 386 -12.78 -25.77 -4.09
C MET A 386 -13.59 -26.93 -3.53
N THR A 387 -14.82 -27.15 -4.01
CA THR A 387 -15.65 -28.32 -3.65
C THR A 387 -15.01 -29.63 -4.07
N LEU A 388 -14.45 -29.72 -5.29
CA LEU A 388 -13.68 -30.90 -5.72
C LEU A 388 -12.47 -31.19 -4.82
N PHE A 389 -11.81 -30.16 -4.27
CA PHE A 389 -10.69 -30.36 -3.35
C PHE A 389 -11.14 -30.71 -1.93
N LEU A 390 -12.24 -30.13 -1.43
CA LEU A 390 -12.89 -30.56 -0.17
C LEU A 390 -13.28 -32.05 -0.22
N LEU A 391 -13.94 -32.48 -1.30
CA LEU A 391 -14.33 -33.88 -1.48
C LEU A 391 -13.11 -34.80 -1.57
N ALA A 392 -12.04 -34.38 -2.25
CA ALA A 392 -10.79 -35.14 -2.32
C ALA A 392 -10.02 -35.23 -0.99
N LEU A 393 -10.18 -34.26 -0.08
CA LEU A 393 -9.63 -34.32 1.28
C LEU A 393 -10.50 -35.21 2.19
N ARG A 394 -11.83 -35.07 2.12
CA ARG A 394 -12.78 -35.91 2.87
C ARG A 394 -12.69 -37.39 2.45
N ALA A 395 -12.53 -37.68 1.16
CA ALA A 395 -12.32 -39.05 0.65
C ALA A 395 -10.96 -39.68 1.04
N LYS A 396 -10.05 -38.89 1.64
CA LYS A 396 -8.79 -39.37 2.24
C LYS A 396 -8.82 -39.37 3.78
N ASN A 397 -9.97 -39.04 4.38
CA ASN A 397 -10.14 -38.83 5.81
C ASN A 397 -9.27 -37.67 6.37
N GLU A 398 -8.81 -36.72 5.53
CA GLU A 398 -8.04 -35.54 5.95
C GLU A 398 -8.96 -34.42 6.50
N HIS A 399 -9.92 -34.78 7.36
CA HIS A 399 -11.03 -33.91 7.80
C HIS A 399 -10.56 -32.53 8.26
N ARG A 400 -9.58 -32.45 9.17
CA ARG A 400 -9.06 -31.16 9.67
C ARG A 400 -8.58 -30.21 8.56
N GLN A 401 -8.04 -30.73 7.46
CA GLN A 401 -7.62 -29.92 6.31
C GLN A 401 -8.81 -29.51 5.43
N ALA A 402 -9.84 -30.35 5.33
CA ALA A 402 -11.10 -29.97 4.70
C ALA A 402 -11.80 -28.86 5.49
N ASP A 403 -11.81 -28.94 6.82
CA ASP A 403 -12.45 -27.95 7.69
C ASP A 403 -11.65 -26.62 7.71
N GLU A 404 -10.30 -26.68 7.68
CA GLU A 404 -9.45 -25.50 7.43
C GLU A 404 -9.73 -24.84 6.06
N LEU A 405 -9.97 -25.64 5.01
CA LEU A 405 -10.31 -25.15 3.67
C LEU A 405 -11.74 -24.58 3.61
N GLU A 406 -12.70 -25.20 4.28
CA GLU A 406 -14.08 -24.75 4.34
C GLU A 406 -14.20 -23.44 5.15
N ALA A 407 -13.45 -23.30 6.24
CA ALA A 407 -13.30 -22.02 6.93
C ALA A 407 -12.73 -20.93 5.99
N ILE A 408 -11.75 -21.26 5.14
CA ILE A 408 -11.25 -20.32 4.12
C ILE A 408 -12.31 -19.97 3.06
N MET A 409 -13.18 -20.92 2.67
CA MET A 409 -14.32 -20.65 1.77
C MET A 409 -15.33 -19.70 2.40
N GLN A 410 -15.66 -19.90 3.67
CA GLN A 410 -16.59 -19.09 4.46
C GLN A 410 -15.98 -17.74 4.93
N GLY A 411 -14.76 -17.39 4.53
CA GLY A 411 -14.07 -16.16 4.97
C GLY A 411 -13.56 -16.18 6.42
N ARG A 412 -13.71 -17.32 7.12
CA ARG A 412 -13.29 -17.60 8.51
C ARG A 412 -11.84 -18.12 8.62
N GLY A 413 -11.08 -18.07 7.53
CA GLY A 413 -9.67 -18.50 7.50
C GLY A 413 -8.72 -17.58 8.28
N SER A 414 -7.42 -17.90 8.30
CA SER A 414 -6.41 -17.16 9.09
C SER A 414 -6.09 -15.72 8.61
N GLY A 415 -6.88 -15.17 7.70
CA GLY A 415 -6.80 -13.78 7.24
C GLY A 415 -8.11 -13.08 7.57
N LEU A 416 -8.08 -12.14 8.51
CA LEU A 416 -9.27 -11.48 9.06
C LEU A 416 -10.02 -10.70 7.98
N HIS A 417 -11.35 -10.61 8.08
CA HIS A 417 -12.16 -9.80 7.17
C HIS A 417 -11.76 -8.30 7.26
N PRO A 418 -11.80 -7.51 6.16
CA PRO A 418 -11.45 -6.09 6.20
C PRO A 418 -12.24 -5.27 7.23
N ALA A 419 -13.52 -5.59 7.46
CA ALA A 419 -14.35 -4.93 8.48
C ALA A 419 -13.83 -5.22 9.90
N VAL A 420 -13.45 -6.46 10.21
CA VAL A 420 -12.84 -6.81 11.52
C VAL A 420 -11.50 -6.09 11.72
N CYS A 421 -10.70 -5.98 10.67
CA CYS A 421 -9.46 -5.17 10.69
C CYS A 421 -9.73 -3.67 10.90
N LEU A 422 -10.82 -3.14 10.35
CA LEU A 422 -11.24 -1.75 10.53
C LEU A 422 -11.71 -1.51 11.98
N ALA A 423 -12.58 -2.37 12.51
CA ALA A 423 -13.05 -2.31 13.90
C ALA A 423 -11.87 -2.39 14.90
N ILE A 424 -10.92 -3.33 14.70
CA ILE A 424 -9.71 -3.40 15.51
C ILE A 424 -8.92 -2.08 15.44
N ARG A 425 -8.69 -1.51 14.24
CA ARG A 425 -7.97 -0.23 14.07
C ARG A 425 -8.66 0.90 14.82
N VAL A 426 -9.97 1.06 14.66
CA VAL A 426 -10.75 2.19 15.20
C VAL A 426 -10.85 2.08 16.72
N ASN A 427 -11.29 0.92 17.24
CA ASN A 427 -11.58 0.73 18.66
C ASN A 427 -10.30 0.69 19.53
N THR A 428 -9.15 0.33 18.95
CA THR A 428 -7.84 0.45 19.62
C THR A 428 -7.15 1.81 19.38
N PHE A 429 -7.81 2.74 18.68
CA PHE A 429 -7.32 4.09 18.35
C PHE A 429 -6.00 4.12 17.55
N LEU A 430 -5.71 3.08 16.75
CA LEU A 430 -4.50 3.01 15.95
C LEU A 430 -4.55 3.98 14.77
N SER A 431 -3.55 4.85 14.65
CA SER A 431 -3.38 5.68 13.45
C SER A 431 -3.10 4.82 12.22
N CYS A 432 -3.41 5.32 11.03
CA CYS A 432 -3.16 4.60 9.77
C CYS A 432 -1.69 4.16 9.64
N SER A 433 -0.75 4.99 10.10
CA SER A 433 0.69 4.70 10.09
C SER A 433 1.09 3.63 11.12
N GLN A 434 0.51 3.66 12.32
CA GLN A 434 0.73 2.63 13.34
C GLN A 434 0.17 1.27 12.89
N TYR A 435 -1.07 1.25 12.40
CA TYR A 435 -1.69 0.05 11.83
C TYR A 435 -0.89 -0.50 10.64
N HIS A 436 -0.42 0.37 9.73
CA HIS A 436 0.41 -0.08 8.59
C HIS A 436 1.75 -0.68 9.04
N LYS A 437 2.39 -0.11 10.07
CA LYS A 437 3.61 -0.67 10.68
C LYS A 437 3.33 -2.05 11.27
N MET A 438 2.24 -2.22 12.03
CA MET A 438 1.80 -3.49 12.58
C MET A 438 1.54 -4.54 11.48
N TYR A 439 0.71 -4.22 10.49
CA TYR A 439 0.43 -5.06 9.32
C TYR A 439 1.72 -5.51 8.61
N ARG A 440 2.65 -4.58 8.35
CA ARG A 440 3.91 -4.88 7.66
C ARG A 440 4.79 -5.82 8.47
N THR A 441 4.94 -5.59 9.78
CA THR A 441 5.74 -6.46 10.66
C THR A 441 5.14 -7.86 10.77
N VAL A 442 3.83 -7.98 11.08
CA VAL A 442 3.16 -9.28 11.23
C VAL A 442 3.24 -10.09 9.93
N LYS A 443 3.02 -9.45 8.77
CA LYS A 443 3.12 -10.12 7.46
C LYS A 443 4.55 -10.51 7.09
N ALA A 444 5.56 -9.74 7.52
CA ALA A 444 6.96 -10.08 7.29
C ALA A 444 7.44 -11.24 8.17
N VAL A 445 7.04 -11.28 9.45
CA VAL A 445 7.45 -12.33 10.41
C VAL A 445 6.72 -13.65 10.17
N THR A 446 5.41 -13.62 9.94
CA THR A 446 4.60 -14.86 9.78
C THR A 446 4.57 -15.40 8.35
N GLY A 447 4.95 -14.59 7.36
CA GLY A 447 4.73 -14.86 5.93
C GLY A 447 3.26 -14.88 5.49
N ARG A 448 2.30 -14.72 6.41
CA ARG A 448 0.85 -14.78 6.16
C ARG A 448 0.21 -13.39 6.24
N GLN A 449 -0.82 -13.16 5.43
CA GLN A 449 -1.62 -11.94 5.50
C GLN A 449 -2.78 -12.12 6.50
N ILE A 450 -2.48 -11.95 7.78
CA ILE A 450 -3.48 -12.01 8.86
C ILE A 450 -4.33 -10.73 8.87
N PHE A 451 -3.67 -9.58 8.96
CA PHE A 451 -4.30 -8.26 8.84
C PHE A 451 -4.41 -7.82 7.38
N GLN A 452 -5.43 -7.01 7.06
CA GLN A 452 -5.67 -6.53 5.70
C GLN A 452 -4.99 -5.17 5.44
N PRO A 453 -4.56 -4.88 4.19
CA PRO A 453 -3.91 -3.62 3.84
C PRO A 453 -4.88 -2.42 3.87
N LEU A 454 -4.36 -1.22 4.13
CA LEU A 454 -5.16 0.01 4.30
C LEU A 454 -6.15 0.32 3.14
N HIS A 455 -5.87 -0.08 1.90
CA HIS A 455 -6.81 0.15 0.79
C HIS A 455 -8.08 -0.73 0.90
N ALA A 456 -7.98 -1.93 1.46
CA ALA A 456 -9.13 -2.79 1.72
C ALA A 456 -9.97 -2.22 2.87
N LEU A 457 -9.31 -1.71 3.92
CA LEU A 457 -10.00 -1.02 5.03
C LEU A 457 -10.77 0.21 4.52
N ARG A 458 -10.15 1.08 3.72
CA ARG A 458 -10.82 2.25 3.09
C ARG A 458 -11.98 1.89 2.16
N THR A 459 -11.99 0.67 1.62
CA THR A 459 -13.10 0.20 0.78
C THR A 459 -14.26 -0.29 1.65
N ALA A 460 -13.98 -1.00 2.74
CA ALA A 460 -14.98 -1.40 3.72
C ALA A 460 -15.57 -0.20 4.50
N GLU A 461 -14.73 0.78 4.83
CA GLU A 461 -15.08 2.03 5.54
C GLU A 461 -16.18 2.81 4.82
N LYS A 462 -16.29 2.70 3.48
CA LYS A 462 -17.37 3.34 2.70
C LYS A 462 -18.78 2.87 3.08
N ALA A 463 -18.95 1.61 3.47
CA ALA A 463 -20.26 1.07 3.83
C ALA A 463 -20.76 1.53 5.20
N LEU A 464 -19.90 2.19 5.99
CA LEU A 464 -20.17 2.69 7.34
C LEU A 464 -20.17 4.24 7.39
N LEU A 465 -20.31 4.89 6.22
CA LEU A 465 -20.31 6.35 6.09
C LEU A 465 -21.62 6.82 5.42
N PRO A 466 -22.14 8.00 5.82
CA PRO A 466 -23.26 8.63 5.12
C PRO A 466 -22.97 8.79 3.61
N GLY A 467 -24.00 8.60 2.80
CA GLY A 467 -23.90 8.60 1.34
C GLY A 467 -23.76 7.22 0.68
N TYR A 468 -23.88 6.12 1.42
CA TYR A 468 -23.75 4.75 0.85
C TYR A 468 -25.08 4.03 0.58
N HIS A 469 -26.09 4.20 1.44
CA HIS A 469 -27.36 3.48 1.32
C HIS A 469 -28.43 4.31 0.59
N PRO A 470 -29.28 3.69 -0.25
CA PRO A 470 -30.46 4.34 -0.80
C PRO A 470 -31.56 4.49 0.26
N PHE A 471 -32.35 5.56 0.15
CA PHE A 471 -33.50 5.85 0.99
C PHE A 471 -34.45 6.83 0.27
N GLU A 472 -35.69 6.95 0.75
CA GLU A 472 -36.69 7.88 0.22
C GLU A 472 -37.47 8.54 1.37
N TRP A 473 -37.92 9.78 1.20
CA TRP A 473 -38.79 10.48 2.16
C TRP A 473 -40.16 10.71 1.55
N LYS A 474 -41.23 10.39 2.29
CA LYS A 474 -42.62 10.61 1.89
C LYS A 474 -43.39 11.39 2.97
N PRO A 475 -43.87 12.62 2.68
CA PRO A 475 -43.62 13.42 1.46
C PRO A 475 -42.14 13.85 1.34
N PRO A 476 -41.66 14.19 0.12
CA PRO A 476 -40.30 14.71 -0.07
C PRO A 476 -40.00 15.92 0.82
N LEU A 477 -38.80 15.94 1.41
CA LEU A 477 -38.36 16.98 2.34
C LEU A 477 -38.29 18.36 1.67
N LYS A 478 -38.90 19.37 2.31
CA LYS A 478 -38.81 20.76 1.86
C LYS A 478 -37.37 21.25 1.92
N ASN A 479 -36.89 21.89 0.85
CA ASN A 479 -35.56 22.49 0.71
C ASN A 479 -34.36 21.52 0.87
N VAL A 480 -34.56 20.21 0.88
CA VAL A 480 -33.47 19.20 0.94
C VAL A 480 -33.39 18.45 -0.39
N SER A 481 -32.16 18.18 -0.85
CA SER A 481 -31.94 17.44 -2.11
C SER A 481 -32.28 15.95 -1.96
N THR A 482 -32.99 15.40 -2.95
CA THR A 482 -33.32 13.96 -3.04
C THR A 482 -32.12 13.04 -3.33
N ASN A 483 -30.93 13.59 -3.62
CA ASN A 483 -29.74 12.77 -3.82
C ASN A 483 -29.32 12.06 -2.51
N THR A 484 -29.21 10.74 -2.55
CA THR A 484 -28.82 9.90 -1.40
C THR A 484 -27.31 9.74 -1.24
N GLU A 485 -26.51 9.98 -2.28
CA GLU A 485 -25.05 9.74 -2.31
C GLU A 485 -24.21 10.85 -1.62
N VAL A 486 -24.80 11.61 -0.70
CA VAL A 486 -24.17 12.77 -0.06
C VAL A 486 -23.42 12.38 1.22
N GLY A 487 -22.09 12.44 1.15
CA GLY A 487 -21.18 12.21 2.28
C GLY A 487 -20.83 13.48 3.06
N ILE A 488 -19.54 13.66 3.37
CA ILE A 488 -19.03 14.87 4.04
C ILE A 488 -19.16 16.07 3.10
N ILE A 489 -19.86 17.11 3.54
CA ILE A 489 -20.04 18.37 2.84
C ILE A 489 -19.39 19.52 3.61
N ASP A 490 -19.22 20.66 2.93
CA ASP A 490 -18.78 21.88 3.60
C ASP A 490 -19.90 22.44 4.49
N GLY A 491 -19.57 22.76 5.73
CA GLY A 491 -20.55 23.36 6.65
C GLY A 491 -20.98 24.76 6.20
N LEU A 492 -20.13 25.47 5.45
CA LEU A 492 -20.43 26.80 4.88
C LEU A 492 -21.64 26.77 3.94
N SER A 493 -22.04 25.60 3.44
CA SER A 493 -23.31 25.37 2.72
C SER A 493 -23.61 26.30 1.52
N GLY A 494 -22.60 26.99 0.98
CA GLY A 494 -22.73 27.93 -0.13
C GLY A 494 -22.63 29.43 0.23
N LEU A 495 -22.29 29.78 1.47
CA LEU A 495 -21.97 31.16 1.88
C LEU A 495 -20.98 31.81 0.90
N PRO A 496 -21.23 33.04 0.43
CA PRO A 496 -20.32 33.74 -0.47
C PRO A 496 -19.04 34.12 0.28
N LEU A 497 -17.92 34.09 -0.45
CA LEU A 497 -16.59 34.46 0.06
C LEU A 497 -16.08 35.68 -0.72
N SER A 498 -16.91 36.72 -0.89
CA SER A 498 -16.44 38.01 -1.39
C SER A 498 -15.71 38.79 -0.30
N ILE A 499 -14.97 39.81 -0.70
CA ILE A 499 -14.36 40.80 0.20
C ILE A 499 -15.41 41.83 0.66
N ASP A 500 -16.51 41.98 -0.11
CA ASP A 500 -17.61 42.91 0.17
C ASP A 500 -18.66 42.35 1.15
N ASP A 501 -18.64 41.02 1.37
CA ASP A 501 -19.54 40.29 2.27
C ASP A 501 -18.98 40.20 3.70
N TYR A 502 -19.78 39.70 4.64
CA TYR A 502 -19.32 39.47 6.02
C TYR A 502 -18.18 38.44 6.07
N PRO A 503 -17.06 38.69 6.77
CA PRO A 503 -15.89 37.83 6.74
C PRO A 503 -16.14 36.46 7.41
N VAL A 504 -15.99 35.40 6.63
CA VAL A 504 -16.23 34.01 7.08
C VAL A 504 -14.95 33.38 7.63
N ASP A 505 -14.52 33.82 8.82
CA ASP A 505 -13.32 33.34 9.54
C ASP A 505 -13.54 31.98 10.27
N THR A 506 -14.27 31.06 9.64
CA THR A 506 -14.51 29.70 10.17
C THR A 506 -14.18 28.60 9.16
N ILE A 507 -13.81 27.42 9.68
CA ILE A 507 -13.66 26.20 8.91
C ILE A 507 -14.57 25.14 9.52
N THR A 508 -15.46 24.58 8.70
CA THR A 508 -16.51 23.66 9.15
C THR A 508 -16.75 22.52 8.17
N LYS A 509 -17.09 21.34 8.69
CA LYS A 509 -17.53 20.16 7.92
C LYS A 509 -18.70 19.49 8.62
N ARG A 510 -19.70 19.09 7.83
CA ARG A 510 -20.89 18.39 8.32
C ARG A 510 -21.27 17.22 7.42
N PHE A 511 -22.16 16.37 7.90
CA PHE A 511 -23.01 15.55 7.04
C PHE A 511 -24.35 16.26 6.81
N ARG A 512 -25.11 15.80 5.81
CA ARG A 512 -26.54 16.09 5.72
C ARG A 512 -27.29 15.24 6.75
N TYR A 513 -28.26 15.83 7.46
CA TYR A 513 -28.82 15.22 8.68
C TYR A 513 -29.55 13.90 8.37
N ASP A 514 -30.41 13.89 7.36
CA ASP A 514 -31.10 12.69 6.88
C ASP A 514 -30.14 11.55 6.51
N ALA A 515 -29.08 11.83 5.75
CA ALA A 515 -28.08 10.85 5.35
C ALA A 515 -27.29 10.29 6.55
N ALA A 516 -27.08 11.10 7.60
CA ALA A 516 -26.46 10.66 8.85
C ALA A 516 -27.41 9.79 9.70
N LEU A 517 -28.71 10.12 9.75
CA LEU A 517 -29.73 9.31 10.43
C LEU A 517 -29.92 7.95 9.74
N VAL A 518 -30.00 7.92 8.40
CA VAL A 518 -30.05 6.67 7.62
C VAL A 518 -28.83 5.80 7.87
N CYS A 519 -27.63 6.40 7.88
CA CYS A 519 -26.40 5.68 8.20
C CYS A 519 -26.41 5.13 9.64
N ALA A 520 -26.96 5.88 10.60
CA ALA A 520 -27.07 5.45 12.00
C ALA A 520 -28.09 4.30 12.18
N LEU A 521 -29.25 4.36 11.50
CA LEU A 521 -30.24 3.28 11.54
C LEU A 521 -29.73 2.00 10.85
N LYS A 522 -28.92 2.13 9.78
CA LYS A 522 -28.29 0.98 9.12
C LYS A 522 -27.17 0.33 9.93
N ASP A 523 -26.38 1.13 10.66
CA ASP A 523 -25.37 0.66 11.62
C ASP A 523 -26.00 -0.18 12.76
N MET A 524 -27.29 0.06 13.05
CA MET A 524 -28.08 -0.60 14.11
C MET A 524 -29.08 -1.65 13.57
N GLU A 525 -28.97 -2.06 12.30
CA GLU A 525 -29.94 -2.95 11.65
C GLU A 525 -30.08 -4.32 12.33
N GLU A 526 -28.97 -4.90 12.79
CA GLU A 526 -28.97 -6.18 13.53
C GLU A 526 -29.66 -6.03 14.90
N GLU A 527 -29.42 -4.93 15.62
CA GLU A 527 -30.01 -4.65 16.94
C GLU A 527 -31.53 -4.43 16.86
N ILE A 528 -32.02 -3.77 15.81
CA ILE A 528 -33.45 -3.59 15.56
C ILE A 528 -34.13 -4.94 15.28
N LEU A 529 -33.51 -5.79 14.45
CA LEU A 529 -34.03 -7.12 14.12
C LEU A 529 -34.03 -8.08 15.32
N GLU A 530 -32.97 -8.06 16.14
CA GLU A 530 -32.92 -8.83 17.38
C GLU A 530 -33.94 -8.31 18.41
N GLY A 531 -34.10 -6.99 18.52
CA GLY A 531 -35.13 -6.36 19.36
C GLY A 531 -36.56 -6.78 18.98
N MET A 532 -36.88 -6.87 17.68
CA MET A 532 -38.18 -7.36 17.21
C MET A 532 -38.41 -8.82 17.64
N LYS A 533 -37.42 -9.70 17.45
CA LYS A 533 -37.46 -11.11 17.88
C LYS A 533 -37.64 -11.25 19.39
N ALA A 534 -36.91 -10.46 20.17
CA ALA A 534 -37.01 -10.42 21.63
C ALA A 534 -38.37 -9.90 22.14
N LYS A 535 -39.20 -9.29 21.29
CA LYS A 535 -40.60 -8.91 21.59
C LYS A 535 -41.65 -9.84 20.97
N ASN A 536 -41.25 -10.98 20.39
CA ASN A 536 -42.12 -11.87 19.61
C ASN A 536 -42.90 -11.13 18.51
N LEU A 537 -42.20 -10.24 17.79
CA LEU A 537 -42.72 -9.52 16.63
C LEU A 537 -42.11 -10.07 15.35
N ASP A 538 -42.92 -10.15 14.30
CA ASP A 538 -42.52 -10.70 13.01
C ASP A 538 -41.48 -9.85 12.28
N ASP A 539 -40.41 -10.50 11.79
CA ASP A 539 -39.34 -9.88 10.98
C ASP A 539 -39.88 -9.08 9.78
N TYR A 540 -41.04 -9.47 9.23
CA TYR A 540 -41.61 -8.82 8.04
C TYR A 540 -42.42 -7.55 8.33
N LEU A 541 -42.56 -7.12 9.59
CA LEU A 541 -43.21 -5.86 9.93
C LEU A 541 -42.43 -4.66 9.36
N ASN A 542 -43.17 -3.72 8.76
CA ASN A 542 -42.64 -2.57 8.03
C ASN A 542 -42.90 -1.21 8.72
N GLY A 543 -43.53 -1.19 9.90
CA GLY A 543 -43.70 0.00 10.74
C GLY A 543 -45.15 0.53 10.76
N PRO A 544 -45.35 1.81 11.14
CA PRO A 544 -44.33 2.82 11.40
C PRO A 544 -43.53 2.58 12.68
N PHE A 545 -42.22 2.77 12.59
CA PHE A 545 -41.30 2.86 13.72
C PHE A 545 -41.13 4.33 14.14
N THR A 546 -41.06 4.59 15.44
CA THR A 546 -40.78 5.92 16.02
C THR A 546 -39.39 5.91 16.62
N VAL A 547 -38.51 6.78 16.12
CA VAL A 547 -37.11 6.93 16.55
C VAL A 547 -36.99 8.21 17.36
N VAL A 548 -36.60 8.11 18.65
CA VAL A 548 -36.33 9.31 19.46
C VAL A 548 -34.84 9.59 19.47
N VAL A 549 -34.47 10.80 19.05
CA VAL A 549 -33.09 11.23 18.85
C VAL A 549 -32.75 12.31 19.88
N LYS A 550 -31.76 12.05 20.75
CA LYS A 550 -31.15 13.09 21.59
C LYS A 550 -30.22 13.92 20.72
N GLU A 551 -30.41 15.22 20.71
CA GLU A 551 -29.51 16.19 20.08
C GLU A 551 -28.64 16.87 21.13
N SER A 552 -27.43 17.27 20.75
CA SER A 552 -26.47 17.89 21.66
C SER A 552 -25.52 18.80 20.90
N CYS A 553 -25.32 20.02 21.42
CA CYS A 553 -24.35 20.97 20.89
C CYS A 553 -23.54 21.55 22.05
N ASP A 554 -22.24 21.74 21.85
CA ASP A 554 -21.33 22.17 22.92
C ASP A 554 -20.08 22.88 22.36
N GLY A 555 -19.52 23.79 23.17
CA GLY A 555 -18.40 24.67 22.83
C GLY A 555 -17.09 24.33 23.53
N MET A 556 -16.03 24.16 22.75
CA MET A 556 -14.71 23.74 23.19
C MET A 556 -13.70 24.89 23.15
N GLY A 557 -13.24 25.36 24.31
CA GLY A 557 -12.04 26.21 24.42
C GLY A 557 -10.72 25.46 24.20
N ASP A 558 -9.60 26.18 24.13
CA ASP A 558 -8.23 25.65 24.02
C ASP A 558 -8.01 24.70 22.82
N VAL A 559 -8.58 25.04 21.65
CA VAL A 559 -8.44 24.29 20.40
C VAL A 559 -7.44 25.00 19.49
N SER A 560 -6.16 24.94 19.89
CA SER A 560 -5.08 25.73 19.28
C SER A 560 -5.12 25.79 17.74
N GLU A 561 -4.81 26.94 17.15
CA GLU A 561 -4.74 27.08 15.70
C GLU A 561 -3.65 26.18 15.08
N LYS A 562 -3.60 26.10 13.75
CA LYS A 562 -2.53 25.45 12.99
C LYS A 562 -1.98 26.44 11.97
N HIS A 563 -0.66 26.58 11.88
CA HIS A 563 -0.04 27.26 10.74
C HIS A 563 -0.41 26.56 9.42
N GLY A 564 -0.61 27.36 8.37
CA GLY A 564 -1.00 26.91 7.03
C GLY A 564 -1.86 27.95 6.32
N SER A 565 -2.17 27.72 5.05
CA SER A 565 -3.12 28.54 4.30
C SER A 565 -4.57 28.31 4.76
N GLY A 566 -5.39 29.36 4.64
CA GLY A 566 -6.78 29.43 5.10
C GLY A 566 -7.05 30.79 5.77
N PRO A 567 -8.31 31.09 6.12
CA PRO A 567 -8.68 32.29 6.90
C PRO A 567 -7.99 32.29 8.28
N ALA A 568 -8.08 33.40 9.02
CA ALA A 568 -7.84 33.36 10.46
C ALA A 568 -8.94 32.52 11.11
N VAL A 569 -8.64 31.78 12.18
CA VAL A 569 -9.63 30.88 12.81
C VAL A 569 -9.51 30.97 14.33
N PRO A 570 -10.61 31.12 15.08
CA PRO A 570 -10.56 31.19 16.54
C PRO A 570 -10.03 29.88 17.15
N GLU A 571 -9.35 29.97 18.30
CA GLU A 571 -8.87 28.80 19.06
C GLU A 571 -10.00 28.08 19.85
N LYS A 572 -11.21 28.11 19.30
CA LYS A 572 -12.43 27.48 19.80
C LYS A 572 -13.02 26.55 18.74
N ALA A 573 -13.82 25.58 19.15
CA ALA A 573 -14.57 24.72 18.25
C ALA A 573 -15.96 24.44 18.82
N VAL A 574 -16.98 24.41 17.96
CA VAL A 574 -18.34 23.97 18.33
C VAL A 574 -18.62 22.64 17.64
N ARG A 575 -19.25 21.71 18.36
CA ARG A 575 -19.63 20.41 17.84
C ARG A 575 -21.10 20.09 18.09
N PHE A 576 -21.82 19.89 17.00
CA PHE A 576 -23.18 19.34 17.00
C PHE A 576 -23.11 17.82 16.82
N SER A 577 -23.88 17.07 17.59
CA SER A 577 -23.90 15.60 17.60
C SER A 577 -25.28 15.08 18.01
N PHE A 578 -25.56 13.81 17.69
CA PHE A 578 -26.82 13.16 18.06
C PHE A 578 -26.61 11.72 18.52
N THR A 579 -27.60 11.19 19.24
CA THR A 579 -27.66 9.80 19.72
C THR A 579 -29.08 9.27 19.49
N VAL A 580 -29.22 8.08 18.89
CA VAL A 580 -30.51 7.36 18.86
C VAL A 580 -30.74 6.79 20.26
N MET A 581 -31.80 7.23 20.94
CA MET A 581 -32.04 6.90 22.35
C MET A 581 -32.91 5.66 22.51
N ASN A 582 -33.97 5.56 21.71
CA ASN A 582 -34.83 4.38 21.62
C ASN A 582 -35.52 4.33 20.25
N ILE A 583 -36.02 3.14 19.93
CA ILE A 583 -36.86 2.89 18.75
C ILE A 583 -38.06 2.07 19.24
N ASP A 584 -39.25 2.65 19.10
CA ASP A 584 -40.54 2.02 19.43
C ASP A 584 -41.28 1.68 18.13
N ILE A 585 -42.09 0.62 18.08
CA ILE A 585 -43.00 0.32 16.97
C ILE A 585 -44.46 0.41 17.44
N ALA A 586 -45.34 0.98 16.62
CA ALA A 586 -46.79 0.93 16.86
C ALA A 586 -47.34 -0.45 16.49
N HIS A 587 -48.06 -1.11 17.41
CA HIS A 587 -48.62 -2.44 17.17
C HIS A 587 -50.00 -2.56 17.85
N GLY A 588 -51.06 -2.32 17.08
CA GLY A 588 -52.40 -2.11 17.63
C GLY A 588 -52.47 -0.78 18.38
N ASN A 589 -53.03 -0.79 19.58
CA ASN A 589 -53.16 0.40 20.43
C ASN A 589 -51.93 0.66 21.33
N GLU A 590 -50.91 -0.20 21.29
CA GLU A 590 -49.71 -0.10 22.15
C GLU A 590 -48.45 0.19 21.33
N SER A 591 -47.55 1.01 21.89
CA SER A 591 -46.18 1.16 21.41
C SER A 591 -45.27 0.15 22.10
N LYS A 592 -44.58 -0.69 21.32
CA LYS A 592 -43.63 -1.70 21.81
C LYS A 592 -42.21 -1.23 21.57
N ARG A 593 -41.42 -1.09 22.64
CA ARG A 593 -40.00 -0.72 22.54
C ARG A 593 -39.16 -1.85 21.97
N ILE A 594 -38.47 -1.56 20.87
CA ILE A 594 -37.60 -2.49 20.13
C ILE A 594 -36.16 -2.32 20.57
N PHE A 595 -35.68 -1.07 20.59
CA PHE A 595 -34.32 -0.70 21.00
C PHE A 595 -34.36 0.36 22.11
N GLU A 596 -33.42 0.29 23.05
CA GLU A 596 -33.14 1.31 24.06
C GLU A 596 -31.62 1.38 24.30
N GLU A 597 -31.02 2.56 24.16
CA GLU A 597 -29.59 2.76 24.38
C GLU A 597 -29.26 2.57 25.86
N VAL A 598 -28.48 1.53 26.17
CA VAL A 598 -28.14 1.09 27.53
C VAL A 598 -27.18 2.07 28.23
N LYS A 599 -26.42 2.87 27.48
CA LYS A 599 -25.39 3.80 27.98
C LYS A 599 -25.45 5.15 27.24
N PRO A 600 -26.55 5.92 27.37
CA PRO A 600 -26.82 7.13 26.57
C PRO A 600 -25.90 8.33 26.84
N ASN A 601 -24.94 8.16 27.76
CA ASN A 601 -23.88 9.12 28.09
C ASN A 601 -22.47 8.59 27.76
N SER A 602 -22.34 7.56 26.92
CA SER A 602 -21.03 7.07 26.44
C SER A 602 -20.51 7.89 25.25
N GLU A 603 -19.19 8.00 25.11
CA GLU A 603 -18.57 8.55 23.91
C GLU A 603 -18.73 7.67 22.65
N LEU A 604 -19.30 6.46 22.78
CA LEU A 604 -19.50 5.50 21.68
C LEU A 604 -20.81 5.74 20.90
N CYS A 605 -21.89 6.10 21.59
CA CYS A 605 -23.22 6.30 20.98
C CYS A 605 -23.42 7.74 20.44
N CYS A 606 -22.54 8.68 20.82
CA CYS A 606 -22.59 10.08 20.42
C CYS A 606 -22.02 10.27 18.99
N LYS A 607 -22.90 10.20 17.97
CA LYS A 607 -22.52 10.29 16.55
C LYS A 607 -22.35 11.77 16.15
N PRO A 608 -21.16 12.20 15.67
CA PRO A 608 -20.92 13.61 15.33
C PRO A 608 -21.52 14.00 13.96
N LEU A 609 -22.21 15.13 13.93
CA LEU A 609 -22.94 15.61 12.75
C LEU A 609 -22.29 16.84 12.09
N CYS A 610 -21.83 17.80 12.90
CA CYS A 610 -21.15 19.01 12.44
C CYS A 610 -19.98 19.37 13.35
N LEU A 611 -18.86 19.75 12.75
CA LEU A 611 -17.63 20.19 13.41
C LEU A 611 -17.23 21.55 12.80
N MET A 612 -17.24 22.61 13.60
CA MET A 612 -16.80 23.94 13.19
C MET A 612 -15.73 24.50 14.12
N LEU A 613 -14.81 25.29 13.58
CA LEU A 613 -13.89 26.11 14.35
C LEU A 613 -14.46 27.53 14.43
N ALA A 614 -15.22 27.79 15.50
CA ALA A 614 -15.98 29.01 15.74
C ALA A 614 -16.04 29.28 17.25
N ASP A 615 -16.38 30.52 17.64
CA ASP A 615 -16.83 30.79 19.00
C ASP A 615 -18.30 30.36 19.15
N GLU A 616 -18.67 29.81 20.31
CA GLU A 616 -20.07 29.61 20.69
C GLU A 616 -20.80 30.94 20.94
N SER A 617 -20.05 32.03 21.15
CA SER A 617 -20.52 33.37 21.49
C SER A 617 -20.56 34.33 20.29
N ASP A 618 -20.30 33.80 19.10
CA ASP A 618 -20.42 34.49 17.80
C ASP A 618 -21.72 33.98 17.15
N HIS A 619 -22.80 34.74 17.36
CA HIS A 619 -24.15 34.31 17.01
C HIS A 619 -24.34 34.30 15.49
N GLU A 620 -23.73 35.24 14.79
CA GLU A 620 -23.70 35.38 13.34
C GLU A 620 -23.07 34.13 12.68
N THR A 621 -21.87 33.73 13.09
CA THR A 621 -21.23 32.50 12.59
C THR A 621 -22.01 31.26 13.02
N LEU A 622 -22.45 31.17 14.29
CA LEU A 622 -23.15 30.00 14.80
C LEU A 622 -24.49 29.75 14.06
N THR A 623 -25.28 30.79 13.84
CA THR A 623 -26.55 30.70 13.09
C THR A 623 -26.32 30.40 11.62
N ALA A 624 -25.32 31.00 10.97
CA ALA A 624 -25.00 30.75 9.56
C ALA A 624 -24.63 29.28 9.30
N ILE A 625 -23.89 28.64 10.23
CA ILE A 625 -23.43 27.25 10.05
C ILE A 625 -24.43 26.21 10.57
N LEU A 626 -25.25 26.52 11.60
CA LEU A 626 -26.24 25.58 12.12
C LEU A 626 -27.61 25.65 11.44
N SER A 627 -28.04 26.80 10.90
CA SER A 627 -29.37 26.95 10.30
C SER A 627 -29.71 25.95 9.18
N PRO A 628 -28.77 25.46 8.33
CA PRO A 628 -29.07 24.39 7.37
C PRO A 628 -29.46 23.06 8.04
N LEU A 629 -28.86 22.73 9.19
CA LEU A 629 -29.19 21.52 9.95
C LEU A 629 -30.57 21.63 10.62
N ILE A 630 -30.93 22.83 11.10
CA ILE A 630 -32.26 23.09 11.66
C ILE A 630 -33.33 23.05 10.55
N ALA A 631 -33.05 23.60 9.36
CA ALA A 631 -33.95 23.48 8.22
C ALA A 631 -34.15 22.02 7.77
N GLU A 632 -33.08 21.22 7.73
CA GLU A 632 -33.15 19.77 7.49
C GLU A 632 -33.99 19.06 8.57
N ARG A 633 -33.79 19.38 9.86
CA ARG A 633 -34.52 18.84 11.02
C ARG A 633 -36.03 19.13 10.98
N GLU A 634 -36.42 20.39 10.77
CA GLU A 634 -37.85 20.77 10.74
C GLU A 634 -38.59 20.19 9.52
N ALA A 635 -37.89 19.98 8.40
CA ALA A 635 -38.43 19.24 7.27
C ALA A 635 -38.70 17.76 7.64
N MET A 636 -37.75 17.11 8.32
CA MET A 636 -37.85 15.68 8.71
C MET A 636 -38.94 15.38 9.73
N LYS A 637 -39.25 16.29 10.67
CA LYS A 637 -40.37 16.13 11.63
C LYS A 637 -41.72 15.82 10.96
N ASN A 638 -41.91 16.33 9.74
CA ASN A 638 -43.18 16.34 9.02
C ASN A 638 -43.23 15.29 7.90
N SER A 639 -42.32 14.30 7.91
CA SER A 639 -42.18 13.29 6.86
C SER A 639 -41.81 11.91 7.40
N GLU A 640 -42.07 10.89 6.60
CA GLU A 640 -41.77 9.49 6.90
C GLU A 640 -40.60 9.00 6.03
N LEU A 641 -39.57 8.43 6.66
CA LEU A 641 -38.42 7.86 5.99
C LEU A 641 -38.70 6.40 5.60
N LEU A 642 -38.50 6.08 4.33
CA LEU A 642 -38.50 4.72 3.80
C LEU A 642 -37.07 4.23 3.62
N LEU A 643 -36.74 3.12 4.29
CA LEU A 643 -35.41 2.52 4.31
C LEU A 643 -35.53 0.99 4.25
N GLU A 644 -34.84 0.38 3.29
CA GLU A 644 -34.76 -1.07 3.17
C GLU A 644 -33.94 -1.66 4.33
N MET A 645 -34.50 -2.61 5.07
CA MET A 645 -33.80 -3.35 6.13
C MET A 645 -34.25 -4.83 6.14
N GLY A 646 -33.30 -5.77 6.26
CA GLY A 646 -33.57 -7.20 6.14
C GLY A 646 -34.14 -7.63 4.78
N GLY A 647 -33.94 -6.83 3.72
CA GLY A 647 -34.57 -7.01 2.41
C GLY A 647 -36.01 -6.48 2.30
N ILE A 648 -36.48 -5.72 3.30
CA ILE A 648 -37.87 -5.24 3.41
C ILE A 648 -37.88 -3.72 3.60
N LEU A 649 -38.68 -3.00 2.82
CA LEU A 649 -38.82 -1.55 2.95
C LEU A 649 -39.61 -1.21 4.23
N ARG A 650 -38.95 -0.58 5.21
CA ARG A 650 -39.55 -0.18 6.49
C ARG A 650 -39.68 1.35 6.60
N THR A 651 -40.64 1.79 7.42
CA THR A 651 -41.09 3.18 7.53
C THR A 651 -40.78 3.75 8.92
N PHE A 652 -40.12 4.90 8.98
CA PHE A 652 -39.65 5.55 10.19
C PHE A 652 -40.18 6.98 10.35
N LYS A 653 -40.44 7.37 11.60
CA LYS A 653 -40.74 8.75 12.04
C LYS A 653 -39.73 9.17 13.10
N PHE A 654 -39.38 10.45 13.14
CA PHE A 654 -38.34 10.96 14.04
C PHE A 654 -38.90 11.98 15.05
N ILE A 655 -38.52 11.81 16.32
CA ILE A 655 -38.77 12.77 17.39
C ILE A 655 -37.41 13.31 17.86
N PHE A 656 -37.12 14.55 17.48
CA PHE A 656 -35.89 15.25 17.85
C PHE A 656 -36.03 15.89 19.24
N ARG A 657 -35.08 15.62 20.14
CA ARG A 657 -35.08 16.13 21.51
C ARG A 657 -33.76 16.83 21.83
N GLY A 658 -33.77 18.15 21.69
CA GLY A 658 -32.66 19.02 22.05
C GLY A 658 -32.49 19.18 23.55
N THR A 659 -31.76 18.26 24.19
CA THR A 659 -31.52 18.26 25.65
C THR A 659 -30.05 18.35 26.06
N GLY A 660 -29.10 17.94 25.21
CA GLY A 660 -27.67 17.93 25.52
C GLY A 660 -26.98 19.28 25.26
N TYR A 661 -27.51 20.35 25.86
CA TYR A 661 -27.05 21.73 25.75
C TYR A 661 -26.85 22.28 27.17
N ASP A 662 -25.83 23.12 27.40
CA ASP A 662 -25.63 23.79 28.69
C ASP A 662 -26.57 25.01 28.86
N GLU A 663 -26.70 25.56 30.07
CA GLU A 663 -27.56 26.74 30.29
C GLU A 663 -27.10 27.98 29.52
N LYS A 664 -25.80 28.18 29.26
CA LYS A 664 -25.34 29.31 28.43
C LYS A 664 -25.91 29.16 27.02
N LEU A 665 -25.65 28.04 26.35
CA LEU A 665 -26.05 27.82 24.97
C LEU A 665 -27.58 27.78 24.82
N VAL A 666 -28.33 27.17 25.75
CA VAL A 666 -29.81 27.20 25.74
C VAL A 666 -30.33 28.64 25.77
N ARG A 667 -29.78 29.51 26.63
CA ARG A 667 -30.21 30.92 26.68
C ARG A 667 -29.90 31.65 25.37
N GLU A 668 -28.73 31.40 24.79
CA GLU A 668 -28.25 32.03 23.56
C GLU A 668 -29.04 31.61 22.31
N VAL A 669 -29.48 30.36 22.19
CA VAL A 669 -30.27 29.87 21.03
C VAL A 669 -31.79 30.07 21.14
N GLU A 670 -32.31 30.23 22.35
CA GLU A 670 -33.73 30.56 22.65
C GLU A 670 -33.96 32.07 22.88
N GLY A 671 -32.97 32.93 22.57
CA GLY A 671 -33.12 34.38 22.62
C GLY A 671 -33.33 34.99 24.02
N LEU A 672 -32.94 34.26 25.07
CA LEU A 672 -33.04 34.66 26.46
C LEU A 672 -31.81 35.46 26.89
N GLU A 673 -32.00 36.41 27.81
CA GLU A 673 -30.87 37.07 28.49
C GLU A 673 -29.90 36.06 29.14
N ALA A 674 -28.61 36.37 29.13
CA ALA A 674 -27.54 35.54 29.71
C ALA A 674 -27.74 35.22 31.20
N SER A 675 -27.06 34.19 31.71
CA SER A 675 -27.36 33.54 33.01
C SER A 675 -27.31 34.42 34.26
N GLY A 676 -26.74 35.63 34.17
CA GLY A 676 -26.79 36.65 35.23
C GLY A 676 -28.15 37.39 35.36
N SER A 677 -29.00 37.32 34.32
CA SER A 677 -30.33 37.94 34.22
C SER A 677 -31.18 37.80 35.49
N THR A 678 -32.03 38.79 35.74
CA THR A 678 -33.10 38.74 36.75
C THR A 678 -34.03 37.55 36.56
N TYR A 679 -34.24 37.07 35.33
CA TYR A 679 -35.04 35.87 35.02
C TYR A 679 -34.13 34.63 35.06
N ILE A 680 -34.24 33.86 36.14
CA ILE A 680 -33.20 32.88 36.50
C ILE A 680 -33.39 31.52 35.85
N CYS A 681 -34.59 31.21 35.38
CA CYS A 681 -34.92 29.93 34.81
C CYS A 681 -34.96 30.01 33.27
N THR A 682 -34.73 28.86 32.64
CA THR A 682 -34.99 28.64 31.21
C THR A 682 -36.34 27.94 30.98
N LEU A 683 -37.02 27.55 32.07
CA LEU A 683 -38.25 26.75 32.07
C LEU A 683 -39.48 27.55 32.50
N CYS A 684 -39.31 28.55 33.35
CA CYS A 684 -40.38 29.37 33.91
C CYS A 684 -39.96 30.84 34.02
N ASP A 685 -40.93 31.70 34.32
CA ASP A 685 -40.76 33.16 34.31
C ASP A 685 -40.33 33.81 35.63
N ALA A 686 -40.02 32.98 36.64
CA ALA A 686 -39.69 33.44 37.98
C ALA A 686 -38.43 34.34 38.03
N THR A 687 -38.58 35.46 38.73
CA THR A 687 -37.47 36.39 39.00
C THR A 687 -36.56 35.88 40.13
N ARG A 688 -35.31 36.36 40.20
CA ARG A 688 -34.34 35.91 41.23
C ARG A 688 -34.81 36.15 42.66
N VAL A 689 -35.55 37.23 42.90
CA VAL A 689 -36.07 37.59 44.23
C VAL A 689 -37.27 36.71 44.59
N GLU A 690 -38.22 36.55 43.67
CA GLU A 690 -39.38 35.67 43.80
C GLU A 690 -38.99 34.21 44.03
N ALA A 691 -38.11 33.66 43.19
CA ALA A 691 -37.58 32.32 43.33
C ALA A 691 -36.74 32.12 44.61
N SER A 692 -36.19 33.19 45.21
CA SER A 692 -35.55 33.11 46.53
C SER A 692 -36.52 33.09 47.72
N LYS A 693 -37.78 33.51 47.50
CA LYS A 693 -38.86 33.47 48.52
C LYS A 693 -39.67 32.19 48.43
N ASN A 694 -40.06 31.80 47.23
CA ASN A 694 -40.92 30.64 46.97
C ASN A 694 -40.12 29.34 46.86
N VAL A 695 -38.96 29.38 46.18
CA VAL A 695 -38.00 28.29 45.93
C VAL A 695 -38.56 27.09 45.16
N VAL A 696 -39.58 26.41 45.68
CA VAL A 696 -40.10 25.13 45.18
C VAL A 696 -41.30 25.30 44.26
N PHE A 697 -42.37 26.01 44.66
CA PHE A 697 -43.65 25.95 43.94
C PHE A 697 -43.67 26.78 42.64
N HIS A 698 -43.18 26.20 41.55
CA HIS A 698 -43.22 26.74 40.19
C HIS A 698 -43.52 25.59 39.23
N SER A 699 -44.10 25.90 38.07
CA SER A 699 -44.28 24.97 36.95
C SER A 699 -43.48 25.40 35.73
N ILE A 700 -43.33 24.53 34.74
CA ILE A 700 -42.79 24.90 33.43
C ILE A 700 -43.84 25.74 32.68
N THR A 701 -43.43 26.88 32.13
CA THR A 701 -44.25 27.73 31.26
C THR A 701 -43.65 27.86 29.87
N ARG A 702 -42.32 28.01 29.78
CA ARG A 702 -41.63 28.40 28.54
C ARG A 702 -41.58 27.28 27.51
N SER A 703 -41.87 27.65 26.27
CA SER A 703 -41.70 26.81 25.08
C SER A 703 -41.09 27.60 23.93
N HIS A 704 -40.50 26.92 22.95
CA HIS A 704 -39.91 27.57 21.78
C HIS A 704 -40.91 28.43 20.98
N ALA A 705 -42.16 27.93 20.82
CA ALA A 705 -43.23 28.68 20.18
C ALA A 705 -43.59 29.95 20.95
N GLU A 706 -43.70 29.87 22.27
CA GLU A 706 -43.97 31.03 23.12
C GLU A 706 -42.80 32.04 23.09
N ASN A 707 -41.54 31.57 23.07
CA ASN A 707 -40.38 32.45 22.93
C ASN A 707 -40.40 33.22 21.59
N LEU A 708 -40.83 32.58 20.49
CA LEU A 708 -41.00 33.24 19.19
C LEU A 708 -42.10 34.33 19.25
N GLU A 709 -43.24 34.04 19.86
CA GLU A 709 -44.33 35.03 20.05
C GLU A 709 -43.89 36.20 20.93
N ARG A 710 -43.23 35.91 22.06
CA ARG A 710 -42.65 36.91 22.97
C ARG A 710 -41.62 37.80 22.27
N TYR A 711 -40.78 37.24 21.40
CA TYR A 711 -39.85 38.03 20.58
C TYR A 711 -40.58 38.94 19.60
N GLU A 712 -41.64 38.48 18.93
CA GLU A 712 -42.39 39.35 18.01
C GLU A 712 -43.14 40.47 18.76
N ILE A 713 -43.60 40.25 19.99
CA ILE A 713 -44.12 41.30 20.89
C ILE A 713 -43.02 42.30 21.28
N TRP A 714 -41.82 41.82 21.64
CA TRP A 714 -40.65 42.67 21.93
C TRP A 714 -40.26 43.52 20.72
N ARG A 715 -40.22 42.94 19.52
CA ARG A 715 -39.82 43.60 18.27
C ARG A 715 -40.85 44.62 17.77
N SER A 716 -42.14 44.35 17.95
CA SER A 716 -43.22 45.23 17.45
C SER A 716 -43.71 46.27 18.48
N ASN A 717 -43.51 46.03 19.78
CA ASN A 717 -43.98 46.86 20.90
C ASN A 717 -45.43 47.40 20.70
N PRO A 718 -46.44 46.51 20.55
CA PRO A 718 -47.80 46.91 20.18
C PRO A 718 -48.54 47.67 21.31
N TYR A 719 -47.95 47.73 22.50
CA TYR A 719 -48.47 48.45 23.66
C TYR A 719 -47.77 49.80 23.90
N HIS A 720 -46.78 50.17 23.05
CA HIS A 720 -45.94 51.36 23.19
C HIS A 720 -45.32 51.53 24.60
N GLU A 721 -44.90 50.42 25.19
CA GLU A 721 -44.33 50.38 26.54
C GLU A 721 -42.87 50.86 26.57
N SER A 722 -42.44 51.40 27.71
CA SER A 722 -41.03 51.66 27.98
C SER A 722 -40.24 50.37 28.10
N VAL A 723 -38.92 50.42 27.82
CA VAL A 723 -38.06 49.23 27.73
C VAL A 723 -38.18 48.30 28.94
N ASP A 724 -38.22 48.82 30.17
CA ASP A 724 -38.33 48.00 31.39
C ASP A 724 -39.69 47.29 31.51
N LYS A 725 -40.78 47.96 31.10
CA LYS A 725 -42.13 47.39 31.11
C LYS A 725 -42.27 46.32 30.03
N LEU A 726 -41.82 46.62 28.82
CA LEU A 726 -41.82 45.68 27.71
C LEU A 726 -40.96 44.44 28.03
N ARG A 727 -39.77 44.66 28.63
CA ARG A 727 -38.86 43.60 29.10
C ARG A 727 -39.51 42.68 30.13
N ASP A 728 -40.32 43.23 31.05
CA ASP A 728 -41.08 42.40 31.98
C ASP A 728 -42.32 41.75 31.34
N ARG A 729 -42.98 42.39 30.37
CA ARG A 729 -44.06 41.75 29.60
C ARG A 729 -43.57 40.48 28.88
N VAL A 730 -42.38 40.53 28.26
CA VAL A 730 -41.78 39.39 27.54
C VAL A 730 -40.87 38.52 28.42
N LYS A 731 -40.77 38.81 29.72
CA LYS A 731 -39.98 38.08 30.74
C LYS A 731 -38.52 37.80 30.33
N GLY A 732 -37.89 38.78 29.67
CA GLY A 732 -36.49 38.71 29.26
C GLY A 732 -36.18 37.87 28.01
N VAL A 733 -37.16 37.66 27.13
CA VAL A 733 -36.91 37.27 25.72
C VAL A 733 -36.62 38.56 24.93
N SER A 734 -35.41 38.70 24.37
CA SER A 734 -35.00 39.94 23.68
C SER A 734 -34.29 39.72 22.33
N ALA A 735 -33.92 38.48 22.01
CA ALA A 735 -33.46 38.06 20.69
C ALA A 735 -34.38 36.96 20.13
N LYS A 736 -34.24 36.64 18.84
CA LYS A 736 -35.12 35.65 18.18
C LYS A 736 -34.61 34.23 18.40
N PRO A 737 -35.43 33.30 18.91
CA PRO A 737 -35.08 31.88 18.94
C PRO A 737 -34.80 31.32 17.54
N PHE A 738 -33.82 30.43 17.41
CA PHE A 738 -33.52 29.76 16.13
C PHE A 738 -33.27 28.24 16.22
N ILE A 739 -33.06 27.70 17.43
CA ILE A 739 -33.06 26.25 17.68
C ILE A 739 -34.17 25.96 18.69
N GLU A 740 -35.05 25.03 18.35
CA GLU A 740 -36.02 24.48 19.30
C GLU A 740 -35.32 23.54 20.30
N THR A 741 -35.24 23.98 21.55
CA THR A 741 -34.75 23.17 22.67
C THR A 741 -35.91 22.55 23.46
N VAL A 742 -35.67 21.42 24.11
CA VAL A 742 -36.66 20.82 25.02
C VAL A 742 -36.48 21.44 26.41
N PRO A 743 -37.54 22.00 27.05
CA PRO A 743 -37.43 22.59 28.38
C PRO A 743 -37.15 21.52 29.45
N SER A 744 -35.86 21.27 29.70
CA SER A 744 -35.31 20.25 30.59
C SER A 744 -34.04 20.77 31.32
N ILE A 745 -33.30 19.89 32.01
CA ILE A 745 -32.11 20.22 32.81
C ILE A 745 -30.93 19.34 32.38
N ASP A 746 -29.78 19.92 32.03
CA ASP A 746 -28.55 19.13 31.90
C ASP A 746 -28.03 18.68 33.27
N ALA A 747 -28.11 17.37 33.52
CA ALA A 747 -27.67 16.77 34.77
C ALA A 747 -26.16 16.94 35.05
N LEU A 748 -25.31 17.11 34.02
CA LEU A 748 -23.87 17.32 34.21
C LEU A 748 -23.55 18.73 34.71
N HIS A 749 -24.04 19.77 34.02
CA HIS A 749 -23.84 21.14 34.48
C HIS A 749 -24.62 21.47 35.76
N CYS A 750 -25.76 20.81 36.00
CA CYS A 750 -26.44 20.85 37.29
C CYS A 750 -25.58 20.29 38.43
N ASP A 751 -24.94 19.13 38.24
CA ASP A 751 -23.99 18.54 39.19
C ASP A 751 -22.81 19.49 39.50
N ILE A 752 -22.23 20.11 38.48
CA ILE A 752 -21.08 21.01 38.61
C ILE A 752 -21.48 22.33 39.29
N GLY A 753 -22.62 22.91 38.89
CA GLY A 753 -23.16 24.15 39.45
C GLY A 753 -23.55 24.01 40.92
N ASN A 754 -24.27 22.95 41.26
CA ASN A 754 -24.67 22.65 42.64
C ASN A 754 -23.44 22.39 43.52
N ALA A 755 -22.47 21.58 43.06
CA ALA A 755 -21.24 21.36 43.81
C ALA A 755 -20.39 22.64 43.99
N ALA A 756 -20.39 23.55 43.01
CA ALA A 756 -19.68 24.82 43.10
C ALA A 756 -20.33 25.76 44.13
N GLU A 757 -21.64 25.66 44.30
CA GLU A 757 -22.37 26.40 45.33
C GLU A 757 -22.14 25.80 46.72
N PHE A 758 -22.19 24.46 46.89
CA PHE A 758 -21.79 23.81 48.14
C PHE A 758 -20.33 24.12 48.55
N TYR A 759 -19.39 24.14 47.59
CA TYR A 759 -18.01 24.54 47.86
C TYR A 759 -17.91 25.97 48.42
N ARG A 760 -18.74 26.90 47.93
CA ARG A 760 -18.85 28.27 48.48
C ARG A 760 -19.51 28.29 49.86
N ILE A 761 -20.50 27.44 50.14
CA ILE A 761 -21.07 27.29 51.49
C ILE A 761 -19.96 26.86 52.46
N PHE A 762 -19.18 25.82 52.13
CA PHE A 762 -18.06 25.35 52.97
C PHE A 762 -17.05 26.48 53.25
N GLN A 763 -16.67 27.26 52.24
CA GLN A 763 -15.79 28.43 52.43
C GLN A 763 -16.39 29.49 53.38
N MET A 764 -17.70 29.72 53.33
CA MET A 764 -18.37 30.75 54.14
C MET A 764 -18.66 30.30 55.57
N GLU A 765 -18.91 29.01 55.80
CA GLU A 765 -19.14 28.46 57.14
C GLU A 765 -17.82 28.31 57.92
N ILE A 766 -16.73 27.90 57.28
CA ILE A 766 -15.37 27.94 57.87
C ILE A 766 -14.97 29.36 58.28
N CYS A 767 -15.45 30.36 57.53
CA CYS A 767 -15.19 31.76 57.76
C CYS A 767 -16.19 32.43 58.73
N GLU A 768 -17.20 31.69 59.21
CA GLU A 768 -18.28 32.19 60.08
C GLU A 768 -18.94 33.50 59.58
N VAL A 769 -19.20 33.61 58.27
CA VAL A 769 -19.74 34.83 57.61
C VAL A 769 -21.09 35.29 58.20
N TYR A 770 -21.85 34.36 58.82
CA TYR A 770 -23.09 34.66 59.53
C TYR A 770 -22.90 35.45 60.84
N LYS A 771 -21.66 35.55 61.37
CA LYS A 771 -21.28 36.44 62.48
C LYS A 771 -20.68 37.74 61.96
N ASN A 772 -19.72 37.62 61.03
CA ASN A 772 -18.97 38.74 60.46
C ASN A 772 -19.27 38.85 58.95
N PRO A 773 -20.17 39.75 58.50
CA PRO A 773 -20.50 39.87 57.08
C PRO A 773 -19.36 40.47 56.24
N ASP A 774 -18.64 41.46 56.80
CA ASP A 774 -17.66 42.29 56.08
C ASP A 774 -16.25 41.68 56.02
N VAL A 775 -16.16 40.36 55.82
CA VAL A 775 -14.88 39.64 55.68
C VAL A 775 -14.06 40.17 54.50
N SER A 776 -12.77 40.45 54.71
CA SER A 776 -11.87 40.93 53.67
C SER A 776 -11.66 39.92 52.53
N LYS A 777 -11.19 40.41 51.36
CA LYS A 777 -10.81 39.54 50.23
C LYS A 777 -9.63 38.62 50.57
N GLU A 778 -8.80 38.98 51.54
CA GLU A 778 -7.58 38.26 51.92
C GLU A 778 -7.89 37.11 52.88
N GLU A 779 -8.78 37.32 53.84
CA GLU A 779 -9.28 36.25 54.72
C GLU A 779 -10.05 35.21 53.93
N ARG A 780 -10.92 35.62 52.98
CA ARG A 780 -11.60 34.68 52.07
C ARG A 780 -10.61 33.80 51.29
N LYS A 781 -9.50 34.37 50.79
CA LYS A 781 -8.39 33.60 50.19
C LYS A 781 -7.69 32.67 51.19
N ARG A 782 -7.44 33.14 52.42
CA ARG A 782 -6.82 32.35 53.49
C ARG A 782 -7.66 31.11 53.85
N TRP A 783 -8.97 31.28 53.98
CA TRP A 783 -9.91 30.19 54.27
C TRP A 783 -10.12 29.25 53.08
N GLN A 784 -10.14 29.76 51.85
CA GLN A 784 -10.08 28.92 50.65
C GLN A 784 -8.83 28.03 50.67
N LEU A 785 -7.65 28.59 50.92
CA LEU A 785 -6.39 27.82 50.99
C LEU A 785 -6.38 26.80 52.15
N ALA A 786 -7.06 27.10 53.26
CA ALA A 786 -7.23 26.17 54.38
C ALA A 786 -8.13 24.97 54.00
N LEU A 787 -9.30 25.24 53.40
CA LEU A 787 -10.21 24.22 52.86
C LEU A 787 -9.51 23.36 51.80
N ASP A 788 -8.85 23.98 50.83
CA ASP A 788 -8.10 23.32 49.75
C ASP A 788 -6.97 22.42 50.29
N LYS A 789 -6.29 22.84 51.36
CA LYS A 789 -5.27 22.04 52.05
C LYS A 789 -5.90 20.85 52.81
N HIS A 790 -7.08 21.04 53.42
CA HIS A 790 -7.76 19.99 54.17
C HIS A 790 -8.40 18.93 53.24
N LEU A 791 -9.13 19.36 52.20
CA LEU A 791 -9.69 18.47 51.17
C LEU A 791 -8.61 17.65 50.46
N ARG A 792 -7.40 18.21 50.28
CA ARG A 792 -6.24 17.47 49.81
C ARG A 792 -5.76 16.41 50.82
N LYS A 793 -5.76 16.73 52.12
CA LYS A 793 -5.28 15.84 53.20
C LYS A 793 -6.24 14.66 53.46
N LYS A 794 -7.55 14.90 53.48
CA LYS A 794 -8.59 13.87 53.76
C LYS A 794 -9.09 13.21 52.49
N MET A 795 -9.68 13.99 51.58
CA MET A 795 -10.41 13.49 50.41
C MET A 795 -9.52 13.23 49.19
N ASN A 796 -8.20 13.43 49.31
CA ASN A 796 -7.23 13.38 48.21
C ASN A 796 -7.58 14.30 47.02
N LEU A 797 -8.33 15.37 47.26
CA LEU A 797 -8.77 16.32 46.24
C LEU A 797 -7.68 17.37 45.97
N LYS A 798 -7.25 17.47 44.71
CA LYS A 798 -6.37 18.56 44.25
C LYS A 798 -7.23 19.74 43.81
N PRO A 799 -7.04 20.97 44.35
CA PRO A 799 -7.76 22.16 43.92
C PRO A 799 -7.60 22.43 42.42
N MET A 800 -8.63 23.04 41.82
CA MET A 800 -8.72 23.35 40.38
C MET A 800 -9.39 24.72 40.18
N MET A 801 -9.06 25.46 39.12
CA MET A 801 -9.66 26.78 38.88
C MET A 801 -11.11 26.71 38.36
N ARG A 802 -11.40 25.76 37.46
CA ARG A 802 -12.77 25.39 37.04
C ARG A 802 -13.05 23.98 37.55
N MET A 803 -14.19 23.77 38.20
CA MET A 803 -14.58 22.45 38.70
C MET A 803 -15.04 21.55 37.54
N SER A 804 -14.66 20.27 37.60
CA SER A 804 -15.11 19.22 36.68
C SER A 804 -16.08 18.26 37.38
N GLY A 805 -16.90 17.55 36.61
CA GLY A 805 -17.85 16.56 37.12
C GLY A 805 -17.20 15.47 37.99
N ASN A 806 -15.94 15.11 37.73
CA ASN A 806 -15.17 14.17 38.56
C ASN A 806 -14.84 14.70 39.96
N PHE A 807 -14.60 16.01 40.11
CA PHE A 807 -14.39 16.63 41.41
C PHE A 807 -15.74 16.83 42.11
N ALA A 808 -16.77 17.30 41.40
CA ALA A 808 -18.12 17.44 41.91
C ALA A 808 -18.66 16.11 42.49
N ARG A 809 -18.54 14.99 41.75
CA ARG A 809 -18.94 13.64 42.21
C ARG A 809 -18.19 13.16 43.46
N LYS A 810 -17.00 13.68 43.77
CA LYS A 810 -16.28 13.37 45.02
C LYS A 810 -16.64 14.32 46.16
N LEU A 811 -16.74 15.62 45.88
CA LEU A 811 -17.04 16.65 46.86
C LEU A 811 -18.47 16.50 47.44
N MET A 812 -19.42 16.01 46.63
CA MET A 812 -20.77 15.70 47.07
C MET A 812 -20.83 14.33 47.75
N SER A 813 -20.31 14.24 48.97
CA SER A 813 -20.25 13.02 49.79
C SER A 813 -20.33 13.35 51.29
N LYS A 814 -20.82 12.42 52.11
CA LYS A 814 -20.91 12.59 53.58
C LYS A 814 -19.52 12.76 54.21
N GLU A 815 -18.57 11.93 53.80
CA GLU A 815 -17.15 12.00 54.17
C GLU A 815 -16.54 13.40 53.95
N THR A 816 -16.91 14.08 52.86
CA THR A 816 -16.42 15.45 52.59
C THR A 816 -16.99 16.44 53.60
N VAL A 817 -18.26 16.33 53.97
CA VAL A 817 -18.87 17.23 54.95
C VAL A 817 -18.33 16.97 56.35
N GLU A 818 -18.10 15.71 56.72
CA GLU A 818 -17.43 15.34 57.97
C GLU A 818 -16.01 15.95 58.05
N ALA A 819 -15.22 15.85 56.97
CA ALA A 819 -13.91 16.50 56.89
C ALA A 819 -13.97 18.04 56.89
N VAL A 820 -15.03 18.65 56.36
CA VAL A 820 -15.25 20.10 56.43
C VAL A 820 -15.69 20.55 57.82
N CYS A 821 -16.46 19.73 58.54
CA CYS A 821 -16.86 19.99 59.93
C CYS A 821 -15.66 20.11 60.88
N GLU A 822 -14.56 19.37 60.64
CA GLU A 822 -13.29 19.53 61.38
C GLU A 822 -12.67 20.94 61.32
N LEU A 823 -13.15 21.80 60.41
CA LEU A 823 -12.71 23.20 60.27
C LEU A 823 -13.72 24.22 60.82
N ILE A 824 -14.91 23.80 61.25
CA ILE A 824 -16.01 24.66 61.68
C ILE A 824 -16.17 24.57 63.20
N LYS A 825 -16.32 25.71 63.88
CA LYS A 825 -16.31 25.78 65.36
C LYS A 825 -17.67 25.55 66.04
N CYS A 826 -18.75 25.51 65.27
CA CYS A 826 -20.12 25.53 65.79
C CYS A 826 -20.85 24.22 65.43
N GLU A 827 -21.17 23.40 66.44
CA GLU A 827 -21.84 22.10 66.26
C GLU A 827 -23.20 22.22 65.54
N GLU A 828 -24.01 23.24 65.86
CA GLU A 828 -25.27 23.50 65.12
C GLU A 828 -25.06 23.71 63.61
N ARG A 829 -23.90 24.23 63.20
CA ARG A 829 -23.53 24.39 61.79
C ARG A 829 -23.05 23.08 61.18
N HIS A 830 -22.47 22.17 61.97
CA HIS A 830 -22.18 20.81 61.52
C HIS A 830 -23.48 20.07 61.21
N GLU A 831 -24.46 20.10 62.13
CA GLU A 831 -25.75 19.46 61.94
C GLU A 831 -26.48 20.00 60.71
N ALA A 832 -26.57 21.33 60.57
CA ALA A 832 -27.20 21.96 59.40
C ALA A 832 -26.51 21.60 58.07
N LEU A 833 -25.18 21.46 58.04
CA LEU A 833 -24.44 21.04 56.84
C LEU A 833 -24.60 19.54 56.55
N LYS A 834 -24.63 18.69 57.58
CA LYS A 834 -24.85 17.25 57.47
C LYS A 834 -26.27 16.96 56.96
N GLU A 835 -27.28 17.64 57.49
CA GLU A 835 -28.68 17.54 57.03
C GLU A 835 -28.82 18.03 55.58
N LEU A 836 -28.26 19.19 55.23
CA LEU A 836 -28.32 19.74 53.88
C LEU A 836 -27.67 18.81 52.84
N MET A 837 -26.54 18.17 53.17
CA MET A 837 -25.88 17.19 52.29
C MET A 837 -26.64 15.85 52.24
N ASP A 838 -27.22 15.38 53.34
CA ASP A 838 -28.03 14.16 53.34
C ASP A 838 -29.28 14.30 52.45
N LEU A 839 -29.97 15.44 52.53
CA LEU A 839 -31.08 15.78 51.63
C LEU A 839 -30.60 15.87 50.17
N TYR A 840 -29.48 16.55 49.90
CA TYR A 840 -28.92 16.60 48.55
C TYR A 840 -28.60 15.20 48.00
N LEU A 841 -28.06 14.30 48.83
CA LEU A 841 -27.73 12.92 48.45
C LEU A 841 -28.96 12.02 48.30
N LYS A 842 -30.07 12.31 48.98
CA LYS A 842 -31.39 11.66 48.74
C LYS A 842 -32.01 12.12 47.43
N MET A 843 -31.89 13.39 47.08
CA MET A 843 -32.50 13.96 45.88
C MET A 843 -31.68 13.67 44.60
N LYS A 844 -30.35 13.73 44.69
CA LYS A 844 -29.42 13.60 43.54
C LYS A 844 -29.62 12.37 42.64
N PRO A 845 -29.90 11.16 43.16
CA PRO A 845 -30.15 9.99 42.31
C PRO A 845 -31.29 10.21 41.33
N VAL A 846 -32.32 10.98 41.71
CA VAL A 846 -33.55 11.14 40.93
C VAL A 846 -33.30 11.86 39.60
N TRP A 847 -32.44 12.88 39.56
CA TRP A 847 -32.06 13.54 38.29
C TRP A 847 -30.80 12.96 37.61
N ARG A 848 -30.07 12.03 38.24
CA ARG A 848 -28.86 11.39 37.66
C ARG A 848 -29.04 9.96 37.19
N SER A 849 -30.07 9.26 37.68
CA SER A 849 -30.49 7.94 37.24
C SER A 849 -30.82 7.91 35.74
N SER A 850 -30.68 6.75 35.09
CA SER A 850 -31.12 6.59 33.70
C SER A 850 -32.62 6.31 33.64
N CYS A 851 -33.20 5.61 34.62
CA CYS A 851 -34.63 5.42 34.80
C CYS A 851 -35.02 5.48 36.30
N PRO A 852 -35.23 6.69 36.87
CA PRO A 852 -35.44 6.86 38.32
C PRO A 852 -36.68 6.11 38.86
N ALA A 853 -37.73 5.96 38.03
CA ALA A 853 -38.92 5.18 38.38
C ALA A 853 -38.66 3.66 38.59
N LYS A 854 -37.51 3.14 38.13
CA LYS A 854 -37.06 1.75 38.35
C LYS A 854 -35.88 1.65 39.30
N GLU A 855 -34.94 2.60 39.22
CA GLU A 855 -33.70 2.57 39.99
C GLU A 855 -33.85 3.15 41.42
N CYS A 856 -34.75 4.12 41.64
CA CYS A 856 -34.91 4.81 42.92
C CYS A 856 -36.34 5.36 43.18
N PRO A 857 -37.40 4.54 43.04
CA PRO A 857 -38.79 5.00 43.11
C PRO A 857 -39.17 5.66 44.45
N GLU A 858 -38.63 5.19 45.58
CA GLU A 858 -38.88 5.80 46.90
C GLU A 858 -38.36 7.25 46.97
N LEU A 859 -37.15 7.50 46.44
CA LEU A 859 -36.54 8.83 46.42
C LEU A 859 -37.25 9.77 45.46
N LEU A 860 -37.77 9.25 44.35
CA LEU A 860 -38.63 9.99 43.43
C LEU A 860 -39.96 10.40 44.11
N CYS A 861 -40.63 9.46 44.77
CA CYS A 861 -41.88 9.75 45.51
C CYS A 861 -41.68 10.74 46.66
N GLN A 862 -40.53 10.71 47.34
CA GLN A 862 -40.19 11.64 48.43
C GLN A 862 -39.57 12.95 47.95
N TYR A 863 -39.35 13.15 46.64
CA TYR A 863 -38.55 14.27 46.13
C TYR A 863 -39.10 15.64 46.54
N SER A 864 -40.41 15.84 46.42
CA SER A 864 -41.08 17.12 46.74
C SER A 864 -41.03 17.47 48.23
N TYR A 865 -41.04 16.47 49.12
CA TYR A 865 -40.84 16.68 50.56
C TYR A 865 -39.37 17.04 50.84
N ASN A 866 -38.43 16.31 50.25
CA ASN A 866 -37.00 16.58 50.40
C ASN A 866 -36.62 17.98 49.84
N SER A 867 -37.23 18.43 48.73
CA SER A 867 -36.97 19.76 48.14
C SER A 867 -37.53 20.90 48.99
N GLN A 868 -38.73 20.73 49.57
CA GLN A 868 -39.30 21.65 50.56
C GLN A 868 -38.38 21.75 51.79
N ARG A 869 -37.98 20.61 52.38
CA ARG A 869 -37.09 20.60 53.55
C ARG A 869 -35.72 21.21 53.26
N PHE A 870 -35.18 21.00 52.06
CA PHE A 870 -33.94 21.65 51.62
C PHE A 870 -34.09 23.17 51.52
N ALA A 871 -35.22 23.66 50.97
CA ALA A 871 -35.54 25.08 50.88
C ALA A 871 -35.74 25.74 52.26
N GLU A 872 -36.35 25.04 53.22
CA GLU A 872 -36.44 25.48 54.63
C GLU A 872 -35.04 25.71 55.22
N LEU A 873 -34.12 24.77 55.06
CA LEU A 873 -32.75 24.90 55.58
C LEU A 873 -31.99 26.07 54.93
N LEU A 874 -32.14 26.27 53.61
CA LEU A 874 -31.53 27.39 52.92
C LEU A 874 -32.07 28.75 53.40
N SER A 875 -33.39 28.85 53.60
CA SER A 875 -34.07 30.09 54.02
C SER A 875 -33.95 30.40 55.51
N THR A 876 -33.68 29.39 56.36
CA THR A 876 -33.48 29.55 57.81
C THR A 876 -32.00 29.59 58.20
N LYS A 877 -31.30 28.43 58.21
CA LYS A 877 -29.91 28.33 58.68
C LYS A 877 -28.92 29.06 57.76
N PHE A 878 -29.14 29.03 56.43
CA PHE A 878 -28.28 29.71 55.45
C PHE A 878 -28.83 31.04 54.93
N LYS A 879 -29.78 31.66 55.67
CA LYS A 879 -30.45 32.91 55.30
C LYS A 879 -29.51 34.02 54.82
N TYR A 880 -28.39 34.22 55.53
CA TYR A 880 -27.34 35.20 55.21
C TYR A 880 -26.78 35.09 53.77
N ARG A 881 -26.91 33.92 53.13
CA ARG A 881 -26.49 33.67 51.74
C ARG A 881 -27.66 33.72 50.75
N TYR A 882 -28.86 33.28 51.11
CA TYR A 882 -29.95 33.05 50.15
C TYR A 882 -31.13 34.03 50.23
N GLU A 883 -31.18 34.91 51.22
CA GLU A 883 -32.15 36.01 51.23
C GLU A 883 -31.98 36.91 49.99
N GLY A 884 -33.05 37.01 49.18
CA GLY A 884 -33.10 37.79 47.94
C GLY A 884 -32.35 37.20 46.74
N LYS A 885 -31.68 36.04 46.87
CA LYS A 885 -30.88 35.46 45.78
C LYS A 885 -30.75 33.93 45.86
N ILE A 886 -30.98 33.26 44.73
CA ILE A 886 -30.75 31.83 44.54
C ILE A 886 -29.97 31.58 43.24
N THR A 887 -29.25 30.46 43.14
CA THR A 887 -28.58 30.05 41.91
C THR A 887 -29.58 29.41 40.94
N ASN A 888 -29.35 29.60 39.64
CA ASN A 888 -30.22 29.10 38.59
C ASN A 888 -30.39 27.56 38.68
N TYR A 889 -29.30 26.83 38.98
CA TYR A 889 -29.35 25.37 39.17
C TYR A 889 -30.02 24.92 40.48
N PHE A 890 -29.88 25.62 41.62
CA PHE A 890 -30.68 25.28 42.80
C PHE A 890 -32.18 25.46 42.54
N HIS A 891 -32.60 26.56 41.92
CA HIS A 891 -34.00 26.74 41.54
C HIS A 891 -34.50 25.63 40.59
N LYS A 892 -33.75 25.32 39.53
CA LYS A 892 -34.05 24.20 38.61
C LYS A 892 -34.17 22.85 39.34
N THR A 893 -33.24 22.56 40.24
CA THR A 893 -33.20 21.32 41.04
C THR A 893 -34.41 21.21 41.97
N LEU A 894 -34.77 22.29 42.65
CA LEU A 894 -35.75 22.27 43.74
C LEU A 894 -37.20 22.37 43.25
N ALA A 895 -37.45 23.06 42.13
CA ALA A 895 -38.79 23.26 41.58
C ALA A 895 -39.16 22.25 40.47
N HIS A 896 -38.34 22.15 39.41
CA HIS A 896 -38.79 21.60 38.13
C HIS A 896 -38.48 20.10 37.91
N VAL A 897 -37.65 19.48 38.75
CA VAL A 897 -37.22 18.07 38.56
C VAL A 897 -38.38 17.05 38.54
N PRO A 898 -39.40 17.12 39.43
CA PRO A 898 -40.53 16.19 39.38
C PRO A 898 -41.30 16.26 38.07
N GLU A 899 -41.68 17.47 37.63
CA GLU A 899 -42.46 17.72 36.41
C GLU A 899 -41.72 17.22 35.15
N ILE A 900 -40.40 17.44 35.08
CA ILE A 900 -39.58 16.93 33.97
C ILE A 900 -39.54 15.39 33.98
N ILE A 901 -39.44 14.74 35.15
CA ILE A 901 -39.38 13.27 35.23
C ILE A 901 -40.74 12.63 34.92
N GLU A 902 -41.85 13.26 35.31
CA GLU A 902 -43.20 12.83 34.93
C GLU A 902 -43.40 12.90 33.40
N ARG A 903 -42.92 13.98 32.76
CA ARG A 903 -43.04 14.20 31.31
C ARG A 903 -42.05 13.38 30.46
N ASP A 904 -40.81 13.23 30.91
CA ASP A 904 -39.69 12.67 30.12
C ASP A 904 -39.24 11.28 30.60
N GLY A 905 -39.75 10.79 31.73
CA GLY A 905 -39.37 9.53 32.39
C GLY A 905 -37.97 9.53 33.04
N SER A 906 -37.11 10.48 32.69
CA SER A 906 -35.71 10.57 33.11
C SER A 906 -35.14 11.96 32.84
N ILE A 907 -34.07 12.32 33.56
CA ILE A 907 -33.21 13.47 33.25
C ILE A 907 -31.78 12.99 32.95
N GLY A 908 -31.26 12.04 33.74
CA GLY A 908 -29.87 11.57 33.62
C GLY A 908 -29.53 10.97 32.26
N ALA A 909 -30.48 10.27 31.62
CA ALA A 909 -30.30 9.73 30.27
C ALA A 909 -30.16 10.83 29.19
N TRP A 910 -30.81 11.98 29.41
CA TRP A 910 -30.90 13.09 28.45
C TRP A 910 -29.77 14.12 28.57
N ALA A 911 -28.84 13.92 29.51
CA ALA A 911 -27.75 14.83 29.83
C ALA A 911 -26.70 15.00 28.72
N SER A 912 -25.89 16.06 28.87
CA SER A 912 -24.76 16.41 28.00
C SER A 912 -23.51 15.52 28.18
N GLU A 913 -23.45 14.67 29.21
CA GLU A 913 -22.23 13.92 29.60
C GLU A 913 -21.70 12.99 28.50
N GLY A 914 -22.57 12.47 27.62
CA GLY A 914 -22.16 11.77 26.40
C GLY A 914 -21.55 12.68 25.33
N ASN A 915 -22.07 13.90 25.18
CA ASN A 915 -21.50 14.89 24.26
C ASN A 915 -20.14 15.36 24.77
N GLU A 916 -20.03 15.78 26.04
CA GLU A 916 -18.76 16.19 26.67
C GLU A 916 -17.70 15.07 26.62
N SER A 917 -18.09 13.81 26.75
CA SER A 917 -17.17 12.67 26.56
C SER A 917 -16.64 12.56 25.12
N GLY A 918 -17.41 13.01 24.12
CA GLY A 918 -16.97 13.17 22.72
C GLY A 918 -15.90 14.26 22.52
N ASN A 919 -15.84 15.30 23.35
CA ASN A 919 -14.80 16.35 23.26
C ASN A 919 -13.39 15.80 23.49
N LYS A 920 -13.27 14.84 24.41
CA LYS A 920 -12.04 14.06 24.67
C LYS A 920 -11.62 13.25 23.43
N LEU A 921 -12.57 12.70 22.67
CA LEU A 921 -12.29 12.03 21.40
C LEU A 921 -11.82 13.03 20.33
N PHE A 922 -12.50 14.17 20.16
CA PHE A 922 -12.10 15.23 19.22
C PHE A 922 -10.65 15.68 19.44
N ARG A 923 -10.27 16.01 20.69
CA ARG A 923 -8.89 16.42 21.03
C ARG A 923 -7.85 15.32 20.76
N ARG A 924 -8.23 14.04 20.86
CA ARG A 924 -7.37 12.90 20.50
C ARG A 924 -7.24 12.74 18.99
N PHE A 925 -8.35 12.69 18.26
CA PHE A 925 -8.37 12.46 16.81
C PHE A 925 -7.69 13.60 16.04
N ARG A 926 -7.90 14.87 16.44
CA ARG A 926 -7.22 16.06 15.86
C ARG A 926 -5.68 15.97 15.92
N LYS A 927 -5.13 15.20 16.85
CA LYS A 927 -3.67 14.97 17.02
C LYS A 927 -3.19 13.65 16.40
N MET A 928 -3.96 12.56 16.55
CA MET A 928 -3.49 11.20 16.26
C MET A 928 -4.01 10.57 14.95
N ASN A 929 -5.16 11.04 14.45
CA ASN A 929 -5.91 10.38 13.37
C ASN A 929 -6.28 11.33 12.21
N ALA A 930 -6.25 12.66 12.44
CA ALA A 930 -6.47 13.68 11.43
C ALA A 930 -5.20 14.06 10.63
N ARG A 931 -5.38 14.62 9.44
CA ARG A 931 -4.30 15.29 8.70
C ARG A 931 -3.90 16.58 9.43
N GLN A 932 -2.63 16.99 9.29
CA GLN A 932 -2.07 18.12 10.04
C GLN A 932 -2.02 19.37 9.14
N SER A 933 -3.21 19.87 8.81
CA SER A 933 -3.46 21.05 7.96
C SER A 933 -4.76 21.75 8.41
N LYS A 934 -5.03 22.97 7.94
CA LYS A 934 -6.33 23.65 8.13
C LYS A 934 -7.45 23.06 7.26
N CYS A 935 -7.12 22.56 6.06
CA CYS A 935 -8.09 22.26 4.99
C CYS A 935 -8.60 20.80 4.95
N TYR A 936 -7.97 19.88 5.70
CA TYR A 936 -7.91 18.45 5.36
C TYR A 936 -8.06 17.50 6.55
#